data_AF-A0A9P9CYG1-F1
#
_entry.id   AF-A0A9P9CYG1-F1
#
_cell.length_a   1.000
_cell.length_b   1.000
_cell.length_c   1.000
_cell.angle_alpha   90.00
_cell.angle_beta   90.00
_cell.angle_gamma   90.00
#
_symmetry.space_group_name_H-M   'P 1'
#
loop_
_entity.id
_entity.type
_entity.pdbx_description
1 polymer ?
#
loop_
_entity_poly.entity_id
_entity_poly.type
_entity_poly.pdbx_seq_one_letter_code
_entity_poly.pdbx_strand_id
1 'polypeptide(L)'
;MSGAENADISLLSGVNEGQLQQEREEEDELSCQHSERDGDVEDEQGDTSSPGTPPPSASSSGYYGEHDALYGAGLRRLREALEAKYNLDNISYVSYALAVDVHCTAARTHPGEGTGPAVCLLADRNRVAGEFYGSNYTFYPLGFHPAYGNFSSDRPPAFLDSNLFTVMKENMSHQNQGADVLSFGFFQGYSNLKRSIRHRPDDLLASHGLATGALTIPSTEAQRTARLQGKQQRLLAQLRGQLTPDNPGASTPFARERQRIEAAVQAKEYAFRFEQVISIDAPRLVRQRRNFHTVLQPIFQLMRLFLKEKQLYAGVLRRFPPEIFPGMLVAFAKVLEAAMAEMDCRFREGGSKGLGMALSEGVAALDRLGNFCFTGDPRVLPSKVMRLLGTMDSLRTCGWPFISPRMLDIREGRGLVNLVGWPQLSNGRPVLMHVASLEYHYNRSVAANRHSQLWFAELGGRSIDGVHRMTSFLNEVFRDLWVPETVAFICQQVRRGLNRGLRSGGGGGGGSRNDGDLNNAGSRAMVALVAWEEGDTPFKLSRFEKLSAEVLKFDDRSIDDSKIVLKTRRDFAEEVYVALMEGGKKGHAGVESMAPTRSTWPSILRAAIEHTKGGFATRAQWVSGIAAAMVSTKIEWVPGSHRRRLTHQQVVQLVGAATPATVLAARPNSLKRRALEAEARMAAEPVDGKRARIRQRIDLGYEIPFKQVPDIVHRGFNELKRLFAKGDQRVLSHYCVAYCCLAGCLGDPLCDLMLILTLTITASSATPEVQPNTKVFSVATKRRDPALLAANMVMRMLWFLRPKEFPWEKDDGQVLRVTEMIKKIEHKGVNNRLL
;
A
#
# COMPACT_ATOMS: atom_id res chain seq x y z
N MET A 1 -17.92 -25.01 34.73
CA MET A 1 -17.08 -26.14 34.26
C MET A 1 -17.30 -26.23 32.75
N SER A 2 -16.44 -25.56 31.98
CA SER A 2 -15.33 -26.14 31.17
C SER A 2 -15.83 -26.58 29.78
N GLY A 3 -15.28 -26.12 28.65
CA GLY A 3 -14.00 -25.47 28.43
C GLY A 3 -13.99 -24.60 27.17
N ALA A 4 -13.13 -23.59 27.22
CA ALA A 4 -12.69 -22.81 26.08
C ALA A 4 -11.51 -23.53 25.43
N GLU A 5 -11.58 -23.78 24.12
CA GLU A 5 -10.45 -24.20 23.32
C GLU A 5 -9.84 -23.00 22.57
N ASN A 6 -8.54 -22.86 22.77
CA ASN A 6 -7.64 -21.90 22.15
C ASN A 6 -7.62 -22.05 20.62
N ALA A 7 -7.66 -20.93 19.90
CA ALA A 7 -7.23 -20.85 18.50
C ALA A 7 -6.13 -19.80 18.36
N ASP A 8 -4.92 -20.30 18.16
CA ASP A 8 -3.68 -19.56 17.89
C ASP A 8 -3.78 -18.64 16.67
N ILE A 9 -3.54 -17.35 16.87
CA ILE A 9 -3.25 -16.38 15.80
C ILE A 9 -1.74 -16.22 15.71
N SER A 10 -1.14 -16.94 14.76
CA SER A 10 0.26 -16.81 14.40
C SER A 10 0.52 -15.54 13.57
N LEU A 11 1.50 -14.78 14.04
CA LEU A 11 2.05 -13.55 13.46
C LEU A 11 2.65 -13.79 12.06
N LEU A 12 2.23 -12.98 11.08
CA LEU A 12 2.94 -12.80 9.82
C LEU A 12 3.66 -11.45 9.81
N SER A 13 4.96 -11.54 10.04
CA SER A 13 5.95 -10.47 9.96
C SER A 13 6.34 -10.13 8.50
N GLY A 14 6.74 -8.87 8.29
CA GLY A 14 7.71 -8.49 7.27
C GLY A 14 7.21 -7.68 6.06
N VAL A 15 7.08 -6.36 6.24
CA VAL A 15 7.31 -5.37 5.17
C VAL A 15 8.13 -4.19 5.75
N ASN A 16 9.27 -3.94 5.11
CA ASN A 16 10.36 -3.01 5.46
C ASN A 16 9.95 -1.63 5.99
N GLU A 17 10.58 -1.27 7.12
CA GLU A 17 10.40 -0.05 7.93
C GLU A 17 11.28 1.15 7.49
N GLY A 18 12.01 1.05 6.38
CA GLY A 18 13.06 2.02 6.01
C GLY A 18 12.63 3.43 5.56
N GLN A 19 11.33 3.78 5.58
CA GLN A 19 10.86 5.14 5.27
C GLN A 19 9.82 5.67 6.27
N LEU A 20 9.54 4.93 7.35
CA LEU A 20 8.67 5.35 8.46
C LEU A 20 9.47 5.70 9.73
N GLN A 21 10.81 5.59 9.68
CA GLN A 21 11.68 5.74 10.84
C GLN A 21 11.95 7.20 11.26
N GLN A 22 11.44 8.18 10.52
CA GLN A 22 11.56 9.60 10.92
C GLN A 22 10.26 10.17 11.52
N GLU A 23 9.18 9.37 11.54
CA GLU A 23 7.89 9.73 12.13
C GLU A 23 7.58 8.93 13.41
N ARG A 24 8.50 8.09 13.90
CA ARG A 24 8.25 7.13 14.98
C ARG A 24 9.04 7.34 16.27
N GLU A 25 9.73 8.47 16.42
CA GLU A 25 10.40 8.83 17.68
C GLU A 25 9.61 9.84 18.54
N GLU A 26 8.43 10.29 18.10
CA GLU A 26 7.53 11.16 18.89
C GLU A 26 6.28 10.44 19.44
N GLU A 27 6.09 9.14 19.19
CA GLU A 27 4.88 8.41 19.56
C GLU A 27 5.16 7.25 20.53
N ASP A 28 5.59 7.59 21.75
CA ASP A 28 5.46 6.68 22.90
C ASP A 28 5.29 7.48 24.21
N GLU A 29 4.08 8.01 24.43
CA GLU A 29 3.61 8.37 25.77
C GLU A 29 2.28 7.65 26.10
N LEU A 30 2.47 6.43 26.62
CA LEU A 30 1.78 5.75 27.72
C LEU A 30 0.34 6.17 28.07
N SER A 31 -0.61 5.28 27.73
CA SER A 31 -1.92 5.18 28.37
C SER A 31 -1.81 4.50 29.75
N CYS A 32 -2.13 5.20 30.84
CA CYS A 32 -2.46 4.55 32.12
C CYS A 32 -3.94 4.17 32.14
N GLN A 33 -4.21 2.88 32.35
CA GLN A 33 -5.54 2.32 32.59
C GLN A 33 -6.02 2.72 34.00
N HIS A 34 -7.22 3.30 34.12
CA HIS A 34 -7.94 3.34 35.39
C HIS A 34 -8.96 2.20 35.42
N SER A 35 -8.76 1.28 36.37
CA SER A 35 -9.76 0.32 36.81
C SER A 35 -10.57 0.96 37.94
N GLU A 36 -11.84 1.28 37.70
CA GLU A 36 -12.80 1.55 38.76
C GLU A 36 -13.20 0.21 39.40
N ARG A 37 -13.04 0.11 40.72
CA ARG A 37 -13.68 -0.91 41.55
C ARG A 37 -14.52 -0.17 42.60
N ASP A 38 -15.82 -0.32 42.47
CA ASP A 38 -16.80 -0.03 43.51
C ASP A 38 -16.55 -0.91 44.74
N GLY A 39 -16.85 -0.34 45.91
CA GLY A 39 -16.81 -1.01 47.20
C GLY A 39 -17.28 -0.07 48.31
N ASP A 40 -18.60 0.09 48.43
CA ASP A 40 -19.28 0.56 49.64
C ASP A 40 -18.96 -0.37 50.82
N VAL A 41 -18.65 0.18 52.01
CA VAL A 41 -19.12 -0.29 53.34
C VAL A 41 -18.98 0.87 54.35
N GLU A 42 -20.07 1.12 55.07
CA GLU A 42 -20.26 2.02 56.22
C GLU A 42 -19.48 1.57 57.48
N ASP A 43 -19.05 2.48 58.35
CA ASP A 43 -19.61 2.64 59.72
C ASP A 43 -18.73 3.45 60.69
N GLU A 44 -19.44 4.03 61.65
CA GLU A 44 -19.11 5.00 62.70
C GLU A 44 -18.03 4.60 63.74
N GLN A 45 -17.43 5.61 64.40
CA GLN A 45 -17.56 5.94 65.85
C GLN A 45 -16.31 6.58 66.48
N GLY A 46 -16.53 7.67 67.23
CA GLY A 46 -16.10 7.74 68.64
C GLY A 46 -14.86 8.56 69.05
N ASP A 47 -15.14 9.76 69.57
CA ASP A 47 -14.39 10.64 70.49
C ASP A 47 -13.21 10.11 71.34
N THR A 48 -12.20 10.96 71.59
CA THR A 48 -11.97 11.66 72.89
C THR A 48 -10.58 12.33 72.97
N SER A 49 -10.49 13.37 73.82
CA SER A 49 -9.44 14.39 73.91
C SER A 49 -8.61 14.37 75.22
N SER A 50 -7.33 14.82 75.14
CA SER A 50 -6.50 15.57 76.14
C SER A 50 -5.66 14.80 77.20
N PRO A 51 -4.65 15.41 77.92
CA PRO A 51 -3.55 16.36 77.56
C PRO A 51 -2.16 16.17 78.31
N GLY A 52 -1.09 16.91 77.92
CA GLY A 52 0.11 17.32 78.73
C GLY A 52 1.47 16.62 78.42
N THR A 53 2.70 17.18 78.44
CA THR A 53 3.39 18.47 78.79
C THR A 53 4.88 18.37 78.28
N PRO A 54 5.68 19.45 78.02
CA PRO A 54 6.86 19.53 77.10
C PRO A 54 8.26 19.56 77.80
N PRO A 55 9.40 20.00 77.18
CA PRO A 55 10.20 19.56 76.02
C PRO A 55 11.69 19.23 76.41
N PRO A 56 12.66 19.05 75.47
CA PRO A 56 13.60 20.15 75.28
C PRO A 56 14.06 20.40 73.83
N SER A 57 14.33 21.67 73.59
CA SER A 57 14.91 22.35 72.43
C SER A 57 16.30 21.84 72.02
N ALA A 58 16.55 21.72 70.71
CA ALA A 58 17.42 22.66 69.97
C ALA A 58 17.81 22.16 68.56
N SER A 59 17.60 23.05 67.58
CA SER A 59 18.42 23.29 66.38
C SER A 59 18.71 22.16 65.38
N SER A 60 18.02 22.21 64.23
CA SER A 60 18.58 22.15 62.85
C SER A 60 17.64 21.55 61.77
N SER A 61 16.39 21.23 62.09
CA SER A 61 15.48 20.50 61.18
C SER A 61 14.52 21.37 60.34
N GLY A 62 14.69 22.70 60.34
CA GLY A 62 13.69 23.64 59.80
C GLY A 62 13.41 23.57 58.29
N TYR A 63 14.27 22.97 57.48
CA TYR A 63 14.09 22.94 56.01
C TYR A 63 13.27 21.76 55.50
N TYR A 64 13.06 20.70 56.30
CA TYR A 64 12.30 19.51 55.88
C TYR A 64 10.81 19.57 56.27
N GLY A 65 10.44 20.39 57.27
CA GLY A 65 9.08 20.43 57.83
C GLY A 65 8.02 21.10 56.95
N GLU A 66 8.37 22.18 56.22
CA GLU A 66 7.43 22.84 55.30
C GLU A 66 7.19 22.05 54.01
N HIS A 67 8.19 21.26 53.57
CA HIS A 67 8.08 20.40 52.40
C HIS A 67 7.15 19.20 52.64
N ASP A 68 7.08 18.68 53.87
CA ASP A 68 6.23 17.53 54.21
C ASP A 68 4.73 17.91 54.31
N ALA A 69 4.40 19.18 54.59
CA ALA A 69 3.03 19.69 54.57
C ALA A 69 2.44 19.80 53.14
N LEU A 70 3.29 19.90 52.11
CA LEU A 70 2.92 19.89 50.69
C LEU A 70 2.91 18.47 50.09
N TYR A 71 3.44 17.47 50.82
CA TYR A 71 3.30 16.05 50.47
C TYR A 71 1.88 15.58 50.74
N GLY A 72 0.97 15.85 49.80
CA GLY A 72 -0.33 15.19 49.80
C GLY A 72 -0.16 13.67 49.77
N ALA A 73 -1.09 12.94 50.38
CA ALA A 73 -1.04 11.47 50.49
C ALA A 73 -0.76 10.77 49.14
N GLY A 74 -1.23 11.34 48.02
CA GLY A 74 -0.98 10.81 46.67
C GLY A 74 0.49 10.82 46.23
N LEU A 75 1.23 11.91 46.46
CA LEU A 75 2.65 12.00 46.08
C LEU A 75 3.53 11.07 46.92
N ARG A 76 3.16 10.87 48.19
CA ARG A 76 3.82 9.91 49.08
C ARG A 76 3.61 8.48 48.58
N ARG A 77 2.38 8.11 48.23
CA ARG A 77 2.06 6.81 47.62
C ARG A 77 2.79 6.60 46.28
N LEU A 78 2.87 7.62 45.44
CA LEU A 78 3.62 7.55 44.17
C LEU A 78 5.11 7.29 44.44
N ARG A 79 5.72 8.02 45.37
CA ARG A 79 7.12 7.81 45.77
C ARG A 79 7.33 6.37 46.23
N GLU A 80 6.52 5.90 47.18
CA GLU A 80 6.61 4.54 47.74
C GLU A 80 6.46 3.47 46.64
N ALA A 81 5.54 3.66 45.70
CA ALA A 81 5.35 2.75 44.57
C ALA A 81 6.55 2.75 43.61
N LEU A 82 7.17 3.90 43.35
CA LEU A 82 8.36 4.00 42.51
C LEU A 82 9.59 3.38 43.19
N GLU A 83 9.78 3.65 44.48
CA GLU A 83 10.86 3.08 45.31
C GLU A 83 10.74 1.55 45.43
N ALA A 84 9.52 1.02 45.52
CA ALA A 84 9.29 -0.42 45.54
C ALA A 84 9.58 -1.10 44.19
N LYS A 85 9.43 -0.37 43.07
CA LYS A 85 9.50 -0.94 41.72
C LYS A 85 10.85 -0.77 41.05
N TYR A 86 11.59 0.28 41.38
CA TYR A 86 12.77 0.71 40.63
C TYR A 86 13.94 1.04 41.54
N ASN A 87 15.16 0.71 41.08
CA ASN A 87 16.40 1.15 41.69
C ASN A 87 17.06 2.23 40.82
N LEU A 88 17.15 3.46 41.33
CA LEU A 88 17.72 4.61 40.61
C LEU A 88 19.21 4.45 40.27
N ASP A 89 19.97 3.63 40.98
CA ASP A 89 21.37 3.37 40.64
C ASP A 89 21.54 2.69 39.27
N ASN A 90 20.49 2.02 38.78
CA ASN A 90 20.47 1.32 37.50
C ASN A 90 19.74 2.09 36.40
N ILE A 91 19.46 3.37 36.62
CA ILE A 91 18.68 4.22 35.71
C ILE A 91 19.54 5.39 35.25
N SER A 92 19.60 5.63 33.94
CA SER A 92 20.31 6.78 33.38
C SER A 92 19.47 8.06 33.40
N TYR A 93 18.20 7.98 33.03
CA TYR A 93 17.29 9.13 33.01
C TYR A 93 15.93 8.76 33.55
N VAL A 94 15.31 9.70 34.26
CA VAL A 94 13.89 9.64 34.60
C VAL A 94 13.21 10.83 33.95
N SER A 95 12.26 10.56 33.05
CA SER A 95 11.45 11.58 32.39
C SER A 95 9.98 11.34 32.68
N TYR A 96 9.23 12.40 32.98
CA TYR A 96 7.80 12.33 33.22
C TYR A 96 7.10 13.64 32.81
N ALA A 97 5.87 13.53 32.32
CA ALA A 97 5.02 14.67 31.99
C ALA A 97 4.12 15.01 33.18
N LEU A 98 4.24 16.23 33.72
CA LEU A 98 3.29 16.75 34.69
C LEU A 98 2.14 17.42 33.97
N ALA A 99 0.94 16.91 34.17
CA ALA A 99 -0.27 17.44 33.56
C ALA A 99 -1.20 18.08 34.59
N VAL A 100 -1.67 19.29 34.28
CA VAL A 100 -2.49 20.10 35.19
C VAL A 100 -3.73 20.59 34.48
N ASP A 101 -4.89 20.24 35.04
CA ASP A 101 -6.20 20.66 34.55
C ASP A 101 -6.64 21.97 35.22
N VAL A 102 -6.74 23.03 34.42
CA VAL A 102 -7.16 24.35 34.85
C VAL A 102 -8.66 24.52 34.59
N HIS A 103 -9.41 24.72 35.66
CA HIS A 103 -10.83 25.05 35.63
C HIS A 103 -11.06 26.54 35.86
N CYS A 104 -12.11 27.08 35.23
CA CYS A 104 -12.54 28.46 35.45
C CYS A 104 -14.07 28.50 35.56
N THR A 105 -14.57 29.42 36.39
CA THR A 105 -15.99 29.74 36.54
C THR A 105 -16.25 31.19 36.13
N ALA A 106 -17.45 31.48 35.65
CA ALA A 106 -17.85 32.84 35.31
C ALA A 106 -17.97 33.73 36.56
N ALA A 107 -17.81 35.04 36.38
CA ALA A 107 -18.04 36.01 37.44
C ALA A 107 -19.53 36.02 37.83
N ARG A 108 -19.82 36.21 39.12
CA ARG A 108 -21.18 36.23 39.66
C ARG A 108 -21.96 37.44 39.13
N THR A 109 -23.22 37.22 38.77
CA THR A 109 -24.19 38.30 38.51
C THR A 109 -24.86 38.80 39.80
N HIS A 110 -24.94 37.97 40.86
CA HIS A 110 -25.50 38.35 42.17
C HIS A 110 -24.63 37.88 43.35
N PRO A 111 -24.50 38.67 44.43
CA PRO A 111 -23.84 38.23 45.66
C PRO A 111 -24.79 37.32 46.48
N GLY A 112 -24.49 36.02 46.58
CA GLY A 112 -25.20 35.10 47.48
C GLY A 112 -25.38 33.67 46.96
N GLU A 113 -25.39 33.46 45.64
CA GLU A 113 -25.36 32.12 45.04
C GLU A 113 -23.93 31.58 44.97
N GLY A 114 -23.79 30.24 44.99
CA GLY A 114 -22.53 29.49 45.13
C GLY A 114 -21.46 29.77 44.04
N THR A 115 -20.84 28.72 43.52
CA THR A 115 -19.83 28.86 42.46
C THR A 115 -20.52 29.20 41.14
N GLY A 116 -20.06 30.25 40.43
CA GLY A 116 -20.61 30.61 39.11
C GLY A 116 -20.47 29.47 38.08
N PRO A 117 -21.20 29.51 36.95
CA PRO A 117 -21.17 28.42 35.97
C PRO A 117 -19.76 28.21 35.42
N ALA A 118 -19.39 26.94 35.20
CA ALA A 118 -18.10 26.59 34.61
C ALA A 118 -18.00 27.14 33.18
N VAL A 119 -16.83 27.66 32.82
CA VAL A 119 -16.55 28.21 31.49
C VAL A 119 -15.43 27.44 30.82
N CYS A 120 -15.46 27.40 29.50
CA CYS A 120 -14.42 26.79 28.70
C CYS A 120 -13.25 27.76 28.51
N LEU A 121 -12.06 27.20 28.33
CA LEU A 121 -10.83 27.94 28.14
C LEU A 121 -10.16 27.50 26.84
N LEU A 122 -9.58 28.44 26.11
CA LEU A 122 -8.69 28.20 24.97
C LEU A 122 -7.48 29.11 25.06
N ALA A 123 -6.36 28.72 24.45
CA ALA A 123 -5.19 29.58 24.39
C ALA A 123 -5.39 30.69 23.35
N ASP A 124 -4.97 31.91 23.68
CA ASP A 124 -4.90 33.05 22.76
C ASP A 124 -3.56 33.04 22.03
N ARG A 125 -3.61 32.91 20.70
CA ARG A 125 -2.44 32.79 19.84
C ARG A 125 -1.45 33.93 20.01
N ASN A 126 -1.92 35.17 20.12
CA ASN A 126 -1.06 36.35 20.18
C ASN A 126 -0.37 36.44 21.55
N ARG A 127 -1.09 36.04 22.61
CA ARG A 127 -0.52 35.95 23.96
C ARG A 127 0.51 34.83 24.04
N VAL A 128 0.19 33.65 23.50
CA VAL A 128 1.13 32.52 23.40
C VAL A 128 2.37 32.91 22.60
N ALA A 129 2.24 33.63 21.48
CA ALA A 129 3.38 34.09 20.70
C ALA A 129 4.36 34.94 21.53
N GLY A 130 3.86 35.73 22.48
CA GLY A 130 4.68 36.51 23.42
C GLY A 130 5.51 35.65 24.38
N GLU A 131 5.02 34.46 24.73
CA GLU A 131 5.72 33.52 25.62
C GLU A 131 6.86 32.76 24.95
N PHE A 132 6.91 32.78 23.61
CA PHE A 132 7.86 32.01 22.80
C PHE A 132 8.71 32.91 21.89
N TYR A 133 8.97 34.17 22.29
CA TYR A 133 9.73 35.12 21.48
C TYR A 133 11.07 34.54 21.02
N GLY A 134 11.28 34.43 19.70
CA GLY A 134 12.50 33.84 19.12
C GLY A 134 12.55 32.30 19.09
N SER A 135 11.47 31.61 19.46
CA SER A 135 11.32 30.14 19.34
C SER A 135 10.16 29.71 18.48
N ASN A 136 10.29 28.50 17.92
CA ASN A 136 9.21 27.85 17.21
C ASN A 136 8.23 27.20 18.19
N TYR A 137 6.94 27.43 17.96
CA TYR A 137 5.85 26.69 18.60
C TYR A 137 4.80 26.38 17.53
N THR A 138 4.02 25.34 17.75
CA THR A 138 2.92 24.98 16.85
C THR A 138 1.60 25.38 17.49
N PHE A 139 0.77 26.10 16.73
CA PHE A 139 -0.58 26.50 17.16
C PHE A 139 -1.64 25.73 16.38
N TYR A 140 -2.62 25.20 17.09
CA TYR A 140 -3.70 24.39 16.57
C TYR A 140 -5.05 25.11 16.77
N PRO A 141 -5.53 25.89 15.79
CA PRO A 141 -6.81 26.59 15.90
C PRO A 141 -7.96 25.60 16.02
N LEU A 142 -8.93 25.88 16.90
CA LEU A 142 -10.12 25.04 17.06
C LEU A 142 -11.36 25.73 16.50
N GLY A 143 -12.26 24.96 15.88
CA GLY A 143 -13.49 25.51 15.28
C GLY A 143 -13.19 26.51 14.16
N PHE A 144 -12.07 26.35 13.46
CA PHE A 144 -11.53 27.26 12.45
C PHE A 144 -11.08 28.63 12.96
N HIS A 145 -11.17 28.93 14.26
CA HIS A 145 -10.84 30.26 14.78
C HIS A 145 -9.32 30.53 14.77
N PRO A 146 -8.82 31.55 14.03
CA PRO A 146 -7.37 31.73 13.83
C PRO A 146 -6.60 32.19 15.07
N ALA A 147 -7.31 32.77 16.05
CA ALA A 147 -6.70 33.31 17.27
C ALA A 147 -6.82 32.42 18.51
N TYR A 148 -7.68 31.39 18.51
CA TYR A 148 -7.97 30.62 19.72
C TYR A 148 -7.86 29.11 19.45
N GLY A 149 -7.20 28.38 20.35
CA GLY A 149 -6.95 26.97 20.13
C GLY A 149 -6.04 26.32 21.16
N ASN A 150 -5.38 25.24 20.72
CA ASN A 150 -4.36 24.53 21.48
C ASN A 150 -2.97 24.89 20.94
N PHE A 151 -1.92 24.52 21.65
CA PHE A 151 -0.54 24.73 21.19
C PHE A 151 0.43 23.70 21.79
N SER A 152 1.57 23.55 21.14
CA SER A 152 2.70 22.77 21.65
C SER A 152 4.03 23.43 21.29
N SER A 153 5.07 23.14 22.06
CA SER A 153 6.44 23.57 21.81
C SER A 153 7.40 22.51 22.32
N ASP A 154 8.58 22.45 21.71
CA ASP A 154 9.74 21.70 22.17
C ASP A 154 10.37 22.30 23.44
N ARG A 155 9.96 23.51 23.83
CA ARG A 155 10.48 24.23 25.00
C ARG A 155 9.36 24.75 25.90
N PRO A 156 9.67 25.06 27.18
CA PRO A 156 8.72 25.72 28.07
C PRO A 156 8.38 27.16 27.65
N PRO A 157 7.17 27.66 27.94
CA PRO A 157 6.83 29.08 27.81
C PRO A 157 7.58 29.96 28.81
N ALA A 158 7.75 31.25 28.49
CA ALA A 158 8.48 32.21 29.33
C ALA A 158 7.94 32.32 30.75
N PHE A 159 6.62 32.24 30.97
CA PHE A 159 6.03 32.26 32.32
C PHE A 159 6.48 31.09 33.22
N LEU A 160 7.02 30.00 32.65
CA LEU A 160 7.68 28.92 33.38
C LEU A 160 9.20 29.11 33.38
N ASP A 161 9.79 29.46 32.23
CA ASP A 161 11.24 29.46 32.03
C ASP A 161 11.98 30.58 32.78
N SER A 162 11.47 31.80 32.68
CA SER A 162 12.18 33.03 33.07
C SER A 162 12.36 33.24 34.57
N ASN A 163 11.56 32.55 35.41
CA ASN A 163 11.62 32.70 36.87
C ASN A 163 11.60 31.36 37.60
N LEU A 164 10.73 30.43 37.21
CA LEU A 164 10.56 29.18 37.95
C LEU A 164 11.65 28.17 37.60
N PHE A 165 11.81 27.85 36.31
CA PHE A 165 12.70 26.78 35.88
C PHE A 165 14.17 27.11 36.00
N THR A 166 14.54 28.37 35.77
CA THR A 166 15.90 28.85 36.04
C THR A 166 16.27 28.64 37.51
N VAL A 167 15.41 29.09 38.43
CA VAL A 167 15.63 28.91 39.89
C VAL A 167 15.62 27.43 40.28
N MET A 168 14.76 26.61 39.69
CA MET A 168 14.73 25.17 39.95
C MET A 168 16.02 24.47 39.51
N LYS A 169 16.52 24.79 38.31
CA LYS A 169 17.79 24.27 37.79
C LYS A 169 18.97 24.69 38.65
N GLU A 170 19.06 25.96 39.02
CA GLU A 170 20.14 26.48 39.88
C GLU A 170 20.11 25.81 41.26
N ASN A 171 18.92 25.70 41.88
CA ASN A 171 18.77 25.05 43.17
C ASN A 171 19.14 23.56 43.11
N MET A 172 18.67 22.83 42.10
CA MET A 172 19.02 21.42 41.94
C MET A 172 20.49 21.22 41.60
N SER A 173 21.09 22.11 40.80
CA SER A 173 22.51 22.10 40.50
C SER A 173 23.35 22.34 41.75
N HIS A 174 23.04 23.39 42.52
CA HIS A 174 23.71 23.67 43.79
C HIS A 174 23.61 22.50 44.77
N GLN A 175 22.43 21.89 44.89
CA GLN A 175 22.20 20.72 45.74
C GLN A 175 22.96 19.45 45.28
N ASN A 176 23.40 19.41 44.03
CA ASN A 176 24.16 18.32 43.42
C ASN A 176 25.57 18.77 42.99
N GLN A 177 26.22 19.61 43.79
CA GLN A 177 27.63 20.01 43.60
C GLN A 177 27.92 20.70 42.25
N GLY A 178 26.97 21.48 41.74
CA GLY A 178 27.08 22.20 40.47
C GLY A 178 26.76 21.34 39.23
N ALA A 179 26.33 20.08 39.41
CA ALA A 179 25.94 19.23 38.30
C ALA A 179 24.57 19.65 37.73
N ASP A 180 24.49 19.81 36.41
CA ASP A 180 23.24 20.05 35.71
C ASP A 180 22.41 18.76 35.62
N VAL A 181 21.48 18.58 36.56
CA VAL A 181 20.72 17.34 36.75
C VAL A 181 19.28 17.42 36.23
N LEU A 182 18.78 18.61 35.88
CA LEU A 182 17.37 18.86 35.62
C LEU A 182 17.19 19.57 34.27
N SER A 183 16.40 18.98 33.39
CA SER A 183 16.02 19.60 32.13
C SER A 183 14.49 19.62 31.95
N PHE A 184 14.02 20.62 31.21
CA PHE A 184 12.62 20.77 30.83
C PHE A 184 12.54 20.69 29.32
N GLY A 185 11.66 19.82 28.83
CA GLY A 185 11.49 19.59 27.39
C GLY A 185 10.13 20.06 26.91
N PHE A 186 9.51 19.21 26.10
CA PHE A 186 8.22 19.42 25.45
C PHE A 186 7.15 19.99 26.40
N PHE A 187 6.40 20.96 25.89
CA PHE A 187 5.27 21.58 26.54
C PHE A 187 4.05 21.58 25.62
N GLN A 188 2.86 21.29 26.17
CA GLN A 188 1.61 21.45 25.45
C GLN A 188 0.50 22.05 26.31
N GLY A 189 -0.33 22.88 25.68
CA GLY A 189 -1.54 23.44 26.25
C GLY A 189 -2.75 23.09 25.38
N TYR A 190 -3.72 22.38 25.93
CA TYR A 190 -4.90 21.97 25.16
C TYR A 190 -6.18 21.85 26.00
N SER A 191 -7.34 22.04 25.37
CA SER A 191 -8.63 21.73 26.01
C SER A 191 -8.82 20.23 26.21
N ASN A 192 -9.20 19.79 27.41
CA ASN A 192 -9.50 18.39 27.74
C ASN A 192 -10.64 17.79 26.93
N LEU A 193 -11.43 18.62 26.25
CA LEU A 193 -12.36 18.16 25.23
C LEU A 193 -11.66 17.26 24.19
N LYS A 194 -10.38 17.51 23.90
CA LYS A 194 -9.53 16.65 23.07
C LYS A 194 -9.58 15.19 23.53
N ARG A 195 -9.50 14.92 24.84
CA ARG A 195 -9.54 13.57 25.43
C ARG A 195 -10.92 12.94 25.35
N SER A 196 -11.97 13.72 25.57
CA SER A 196 -13.36 13.25 25.49
C SER A 196 -13.78 12.93 24.05
N ILE A 197 -13.27 13.67 23.07
CA ILE A 197 -13.48 13.38 21.64
C ILE A 197 -12.60 12.22 21.18
N ARG A 198 -11.35 12.15 21.63
CA ARG A 198 -10.41 11.10 21.23
C ARG A 198 -9.48 10.71 22.38
N HIS A 199 -9.57 9.45 22.82
CA HIS A 199 -8.59 8.92 23.78
C HIS A 199 -7.23 8.65 23.09
N ARG A 200 -7.25 8.31 21.80
CA ARG A 200 -6.06 8.09 20.96
C ARG A 200 -6.20 8.84 19.63
N PRO A 201 -5.11 9.20 18.94
CA PRO A 201 -5.19 9.85 17.63
C PRO A 201 -6.11 9.10 16.64
N ASP A 202 -5.96 7.78 16.57
CA ASP A 202 -6.76 6.88 15.71
C ASP A 202 -8.22 6.69 16.15
N ASP A 203 -8.62 7.24 17.30
CA ASP A 203 -10.02 7.17 17.73
C ASP A 203 -10.85 8.30 17.13
N LEU A 204 -10.28 9.33 16.50
CA LEU A 204 -11.06 10.41 15.88
C LEU A 204 -11.59 10.00 14.49
N LEU A 205 -12.86 9.61 14.37
CA LEU A 205 -13.42 9.16 13.09
C LEU A 205 -13.41 10.26 12.02
N ALA A 206 -13.55 11.52 12.42
CA ALA A 206 -13.44 12.66 11.52
C ALA A 206 -12.07 12.73 10.80
N SER A 207 -11.01 12.11 11.35
CA SER A 207 -9.68 12.11 10.75
C SER A 207 -9.46 11.03 9.69
N HIS A 208 -10.34 10.03 9.64
CA HIS A 208 -10.10 8.82 8.85
C HIS A 208 -10.44 8.96 7.37
N GLY A 209 -11.05 10.07 6.92
CA GLY A 209 -11.43 10.23 5.51
C GLY A 209 -12.53 9.25 5.05
N LEU A 210 -13.36 8.78 5.98
CA LEU A 210 -14.33 7.70 5.77
C LEU A 210 -15.32 8.00 4.65
N ALA A 211 -15.85 9.23 4.59
CA ALA A 211 -16.80 9.61 3.54
C ALA A 211 -16.11 9.57 2.17
N THR A 212 -14.88 10.07 2.09
CA THR A 212 -14.06 10.00 0.88
C THR A 212 -13.83 8.56 0.44
N GLY A 213 -13.42 7.68 1.36
CA GLY A 213 -13.22 6.26 1.09
C GLY A 213 -14.48 5.50 0.67
N ALA A 214 -15.65 5.90 1.19
CA ALA A 214 -16.92 5.26 0.90
C ALA A 214 -17.53 5.71 -0.44
N LEU A 215 -17.54 7.03 -0.70
CA LEU A 215 -18.35 7.65 -1.75
C LEU A 215 -17.60 7.90 -3.07
N THR A 216 -16.26 7.88 -3.07
CA THR A 216 -15.47 8.30 -4.25
C THR A 216 -14.98 7.15 -5.13
N ILE A 217 -15.24 5.90 -4.72
CA ILE A 217 -15.02 4.71 -5.55
C ILE A 217 -16.33 4.31 -6.26
N PRO A 218 -16.36 4.23 -7.60
CA PRO A 218 -17.54 3.78 -8.33
C PRO A 218 -17.92 2.34 -7.97
N SER A 219 -19.22 2.04 -7.95
CA SER A 219 -19.74 0.69 -7.67
C SER A 219 -19.18 -0.36 -8.64
N THR A 220 -18.99 0.01 -9.90
CA THR A 220 -18.37 -0.86 -10.93
C THR A 220 -16.94 -1.26 -10.59
N GLU A 221 -16.20 -0.39 -9.91
CA GLU A 221 -14.83 -0.66 -9.48
C GLU A 221 -14.80 -1.47 -8.19
N ALA A 222 -15.64 -1.11 -7.21
CA ALA A 222 -15.72 -1.83 -5.95
C ALA A 222 -16.18 -3.29 -6.14
N GLN A 223 -17.07 -3.55 -7.09
CA GLN A 223 -17.56 -4.90 -7.42
C GLN A 223 -16.55 -5.78 -8.16
N ARG A 224 -15.36 -5.27 -8.54
CA ARG A 224 -14.33 -6.07 -9.23
C ARG A 224 -13.84 -7.24 -8.39
N THR A 225 -13.79 -7.08 -7.07
CA THR A 225 -13.41 -8.15 -6.15
C THR A 225 -14.30 -8.12 -4.91
N ALA A 226 -14.62 -9.30 -4.36
CA ALA A 226 -15.40 -9.39 -3.12
C ALA A 226 -14.76 -8.62 -1.97
N ARG A 227 -13.42 -8.54 -1.92
CA ARG A 227 -12.67 -7.76 -0.92
C ARG A 227 -12.94 -6.26 -1.03
N LEU A 228 -12.90 -5.69 -2.24
CA LEU A 228 -13.16 -4.27 -2.45
C LEU A 228 -14.63 -3.94 -2.14
N GLN A 229 -15.55 -4.78 -2.63
CA GLN A 229 -16.98 -4.64 -2.38
C GLN A 229 -17.29 -4.66 -0.88
N GLY A 230 -16.80 -5.67 -0.16
CA GLY A 230 -17.01 -5.78 1.29
C GLY A 230 -16.41 -4.60 2.06
N LYS A 231 -15.23 -4.10 1.64
CA LYS A 231 -14.63 -2.92 2.25
C LYS A 231 -15.45 -1.65 2.01
N GLN A 232 -15.90 -1.40 0.78
CA GLN A 232 -16.74 -0.24 0.48
C GLN A 232 -18.07 -0.32 1.23
N GLN A 233 -18.72 -1.49 1.25
CA GLN A 233 -19.98 -1.69 1.97
C GLN A 233 -19.83 -1.43 3.47
N ARG A 234 -18.72 -1.87 4.09
CA ARG A 234 -18.44 -1.56 5.50
C ARG A 234 -18.29 -0.05 5.74
N LEU A 235 -17.58 0.66 4.86
CA LEU A 235 -17.40 2.11 4.98
C LEU A 235 -18.73 2.86 4.77
N LEU A 236 -19.56 2.44 3.82
CA LEU A 236 -20.90 2.98 3.59
C LEU A 236 -21.83 2.71 4.78
N ALA A 237 -21.78 1.50 5.35
CA ALA A 237 -22.57 1.15 6.54
C ALA A 237 -22.19 2.04 7.72
N GLN A 238 -20.90 2.30 7.92
CA GLN A 238 -20.42 3.22 8.95
C GLN A 238 -20.88 4.66 8.71
N LEU A 239 -20.73 5.16 7.48
CA LEU A 239 -21.14 6.52 7.09
C LEU A 239 -22.66 6.74 7.29
N ARG A 240 -23.46 5.69 7.11
CA ARG A 240 -24.93 5.73 7.23
C ARG A 240 -25.45 5.40 8.63
N GLY A 241 -24.58 5.14 9.60
CA GLY A 241 -24.96 4.78 10.95
C GLY A 241 -25.51 3.35 11.11
N GLN A 242 -25.36 2.51 10.08
CA GLN A 242 -25.92 1.15 10.05
C GLN A 242 -25.15 0.16 10.93
N LEU A 243 -23.94 0.51 11.37
CA LEU A 243 -23.18 -0.29 12.33
C LEU A 243 -23.72 -0.19 13.76
N THR A 244 -24.50 0.85 14.06
CA THR A 244 -25.11 1.09 15.37
C THR A 244 -26.58 1.49 15.19
N PRO A 245 -27.48 0.54 14.86
CA PRO A 245 -28.88 0.85 14.54
C PRO A 245 -29.63 1.60 15.64
N ASP A 246 -29.37 1.28 16.91
CA ASP A 246 -30.04 1.88 18.06
C ASP A 246 -29.55 3.31 18.35
N ASN A 247 -28.34 3.64 17.91
CA ASN A 247 -27.79 5.00 17.94
C ASN A 247 -26.96 5.24 16.67
N PRO A 248 -27.59 5.61 15.53
CA PRO A 248 -26.89 5.76 14.26
C PRO A 248 -25.71 6.74 14.36
N GLY A 249 -25.85 7.79 15.17
CA GLY A 249 -24.83 8.80 15.38
C GLY A 249 -23.54 8.27 16.03
N ALA A 250 -23.58 7.11 16.71
CA ALA A 250 -22.40 6.55 17.37
C ALA A 250 -21.36 5.98 16.39
N SER A 251 -21.74 5.67 15.15
CA SER A 251 -20.81 5.15 14.13
C SER A 251 -20.53 6.13 12.99
N THR A 252 -21.33 7.19 12.85
CA THR A 252 -21.10 8.23 11.83
C THR A 252 -20.05 9.24 12.31
N PRO A 253 -19.09 9.67 11.45
CA PRO A 253 -17.93 10.42 11.91
C PRO A 253 -18.26 11.71 12.67
N PHE A 254 -18.98 12.63 12.03
CA PHE A 254 -19.27 13.95 12.61
C PHE A 254 -20.35 13.92 13.68
N ALA A 255 -21.37 13.06 13.56
CA ALA A 255 -22.39 12.94 14.59
C ALA A 255 -21.83 12.31 15.87
N ARG A 256 -20.89 11.36 15.76
CA ARG A 256 -20.23 10.77 16.92
C ARG A 256 -19.39 11.79 17.66
N GLU A 257 -18.57 12.58 16.95
CA GLU A 257 -17.79 13.64 17.62
C GLU A 257 -18.71 14.68 18.26
N ARG A 258 -19.82 15.01 17.62
CA ARG A 258 -20.84 15.88 18.21
C ARG A 258 -21.41 15.31 19.51
N GLN A 259 -21.84 14.05 19.52
CA GLN A 259 -22.38 13.39 20.72
C GLN A 259 -21.34 13.35 21.85
N ARG A 260 -20.07 13.06 21.53
CA ARG A 260 -18.97 13.08 22.52
C ARG A 260 -18.74 14.47 23.12
N ILE A 261 -18.81 15.52 22.30
CA ILE A 261 -18.69 16.90 22.78
C ILE A 261 -19.88 17.27 23.67
N GLU A 262 -21.10 16.97 23.23
CA GLU A 262 -22.31 17.23 24.01
C GLU A 262 -22.27 16.52 25.38
N ALA A 263 -21.83 15.26 25.42
CA ALA A 263 -21.63 14.51 26.66
C ALA A 263 -20.54 15.13 27.55
N ALA A 264 -19.40 15.53 26.99
CA ALA A 264 -18.33 16.19 27.73
C ALA A 264 -18.77 17.53 28.32
N VAL A 265 -19.60 18.30 27.61
CA VAL A 265 -20.19 19.55 28.11
C VAL A 265 -21.13 19.27 29.29
N GLN A 266 -21.99 18.24 29.19
CA GLN A 266 -22.90 17.84 30.26
C GLN A 266 -22.12 17.38 31.51
N ALA A 267 -21.04 16.61 31.33
CA ALA A 267 -20.16 16.15 32.38
C ALA A 267 -19.20 17.23 32.92
N LYS A 268 -19.20 18.44 32.33
CA LYS A 268 -18.28 19.54 32.66
C LYS A 268 -16.78 19.21 32.45
N GLU A 269 -16.49 18.31 31.51
CA GLU A 269 -15.14 17.81 31.18
C GLU A 269 -14.45 18.66 30.10
N TYR A 270 -14.27 19.96 30.35
CA TYR A 270 -13.67 20.89 29.37
C TYR A 270 -12.63 21.83 29.97
N ALA A 271 -11.94 21.37 31.02
CA ALA A 271 -10.78 22.05 31.58
C ALA A 271 -9.70 22.30 30.51
N PHE A 272 -8.84 23.29 30.74
CA PHE A 272 -7.65 23.47 29.89
C PHE A 272 -6.45 22.85 30.58
N ARG A 273 -5.79 21.94 29.88
CA ARG A 273 -4.68 21.15 30.39
C ARG A 273 -3.37 21.71 29.92
N PHE A 274 -2.47 21.96 30.86
CA PHE A 274 -1.05 22.20 30.58
C PHE A 274 -0.27 20.95 30.90
N GLU A 275 0.66 20.58 30.02
CA GLU A 275 1.57 19.46 30.25
C GLU A 275 3.01 19.89 30.02
N GLN A 276 3.86 19.60 31.00
CA GLN A 276 5.30 19.89 30.94
C GLN A 276 6.08 18.60 31.16
N VAL A 277 6.96 18.26 30.20
CA VAL A 277 7.93 17.17 30.36
C VAL A 277 9.11 17.65 31.20
N ILE A 278 9.42 16.89 32.24
CA ILE A 278 10.55 17.09 33.16
C ILE A 278 11.47 15.89 33.03
N SER A 279 12.78 16.11 32.99
CA SER A 279 13.78 15.04 32.90
C SER A 279 14.89 15.24 33.91
N ILE A 280 15.31 14.15 34.54
CA ILE A 280 16.35 14.13 35.57
C ILE A 280 17.43 13.12 35.18
N ASP A 281 18.68 13.60 35.20
CA ASP A 281 19.88 12.79 35.00
C ASP A 281 20.27 12.11 36.32
N ALA A 282 19.85 10.86 36.49
CA ALA A 282 20.01 10.12 37.73
C ALA A 282 21.50 9.84 38.08
N PRO A 283 22.39 9.51 37.12
CA PRO A 283 23.83 9.41 37.36
C PRO A 283 24.46 10.68 37.91
N ARG A 284 24.00 11.86 37.46
CA ARG A 284 24.54 13.15 37.91
C ARG A 284 24.03 13.59 39.29
N LEU A 285 23.02 12.93 39.85
CA LEU A 285 22.61 13.14 41.25
C LEU A 285 23.71 12.64 42.21
N VAL A 286 23.99 13.42 43.25
CA VAL A 286 24.88 12.96 44.33
C VAL A 286 24.27 11.76 45.04
N ARG A 287 25.10 10.81 45.48
CA ARG A 287 24.64 9.50 45.99
C ARG A 287 23.60 9.59 47.12
N GLN A 288 23.71 10.58 48.00
CA GLN A 288 22.77 10.80 49.11
C GLN A 288 21.40 11.33 48.65
N ARG A 289 21.32 11.92 47.45
CA ARG A 289 20.12 12.51 46.86
C ARG A 289 19.56 11.70 45.68
N ARG A 290 20.20 10.59 45.31
CA ARG A 290 19.70 9.68 44.28
C ARG A 290 18.53 8.83 44.80
N ASN A 291 17.41 9.49 45.03
CA ASN A 291 16.18 8.92 45.58
C ASN A 291 14.95 9.52 44.87
N PHE A 292 13.82 8.83 44.93
CA PHE A 292 12.61 9.29 44.23
C PHE A 292 12.00 10.55 44.87
N HIS A 293 12.33 10.87 46.11
CA HIS A 293 11.99 12.17 46.70
C HIS A 293 12.61 13.34 45.89
N THR A 294 13.89 13.25 45.56
CA THR A 294 14.59 14.25 44.72
C THR A 294 14.05 14.24 43.30
N VAL A 295 13.75 13.05 42.75
CA VAL A 295 13.17 12.93 41.40
C VAL A 295 11.81 13.62 41.30
N LEU A 296 10.96 13.50 42.32
CA LEU A 296 9.62 14.09 42.32
C LEU A 296 9.60 15.55 42.81
N GLN A 297 10.71 16.06 43.35
CA GLN A 297 10.81 17.41 43.91
C GLN A 297 10.34 18.53 42.94
N PRO A 298 10.60 18.46 41.62
CA PRO A 298 10.12 19.48 40.69
C PRO A 298 8.58 19.65 40.65
N ILE A 299 7.83 18.60 40.99
CA ILE A 299 6.36 18.62 40.96
C ILE A 299 5.80 19.68 41.93
N PHE A 300 6.42 19.86 43.09
CA PHE A 300 5.93 20.79 44.11
C PHE A 300 5.92 22.24 43.64
N GLN A 301 6.98 22.65 42.94
CA GLN A 301 7.12 24.03 42.46
C GLN A 301 6.11 24.33 41.35
N LEU A 302 5.88 23.37 40.46
CA LEU A 302 4.84 23.46 39.43
C LEU A 302 3.42 23.47 40.03
N MET A 303 3.14 22.59 41.00
CA MET A 303 1.85 22.59 41.70
C MET A 303 1.58 23.93 42.39
N ARG A 304 2.59 24.49 43.08
CA ARG A 304 2.49 25.82 43.69
C ARG A 304 2.13 26.88 42.66
N LEU A 305 2.84 26.93 41.53
CA LEU A 305 2.60 27.91 40.47
C LEU A 305 1.14 27.82 39.96
N PHE A 306 0.69 26.62 39.59
CA PHE A 306 -0.65 26.46 39.02
C PHE A 306 -1.78 26.65 40.03
N LEU A 307 -1.56 26.34 41.32
CA LEU A 307 -2.59 26.50 42.36
C LEU A 307 -2.65 27.94 42.89
N LYS A 308 -1.50 28.60 43.08
CA LYS A 308 -1.42 29.88 43.81
C LYS A 308 -1.04 31.09 42.94
N GLU A 309 -0.39 30.90 41.79
CA GLU A 309 0.21 31.99 41.00
C GLU A 309 -0.48 32.14 39.64
N LYS A 310 -1.82 32.08 39.65
CA LYS A 310 -2.67 32.08 38.45
C LYS A 310 -2.40 33.25 37.50
N GLN A 311 -2.00 34.39 38.04
CA GLN A 311 -1.65 35.60 37.27
C GLN A 311 -0.53 35.38 36.24
N LEU A 312 0.35 34.39 36.46
CA LEU A 312 1.49 34.14 35.58
C LEU A 312 1.08 33.53 34.24
N TYR A 313 0.06 32.67 34.23
CA TYR A 313 -0.36 31.94 33.02
C TYR A 313 -1.78 32.31 32.55
N ALA A 314 -2.61 32.93 33.39
CA ALA A 314 -3.98 33.28 33.00
C ALA A 314 -4.03 34.21 31.78
N GLY A 315 -2.98 35.01 31.55
CA GLY A 315 -2.87 35.92 30.41
C GLY A 315 -2.84 35.23 29.04
N VAL A 316 -2.43 33.96 28.96
CA VAL A 316 -2.43 33.20 27.69
C VAL A 316 -3.76 32.51 27.40
N LEU A 317 -4.72 32.55 28.34
CA LEU A 317 -6.01 31.86 28.22
C LEU A 317 -7.16 32.85 27.99
N ARG A 318 -8.08 32.48 27.11
CA ARG A 318 -9.34 33.17 26.85
C ARG A 318 -10.51 32.33 27.33
N ARG A 319 -11.48 32.98 27.98
CA ARG A 319 -12.71 32.37 28.50
C ARG A 319 -13.80 32.38 27.42
N PHE A 320 -14.53 31.28 27.33
CA PHE A 320 -15.68 31.11 26.46
C PHE A 320 -16.86 30.50 27.22
N PRO A 321 -18.07 31.02 27.03
CA PRO A 321 -19.28 30.30 27.41
C PRO A 321 -19.33 28.93 26.70
N PRO A 322 -19.76 27.84 27.37
CA PRO A 322 -19.92 26.52 26.75
C PRO A 322 -20.77 26.53 25.47
N GLU A 323 -21.75 27.43 25.39
CA GLU A 323 -22.62 27.63 24.23
C GLU A 323 -21.87 28.18 23.00
N ILE A 324 -20.79 28.92 23.23
CA ILE A 324 -19.90 29.43 22.16
C ILE A 324 -18.83 28.39 21.86
N PHE A 325 -18.05 27.99 22.86
CA PHE A 325 -17.08 26.91 22.73
C PHE A 325 -17.27 25.96 23.91
N PRO A 326 -17.49 24.65 23.67
CA PRO A 326 -17.33 23.95 22.39
C PRO A 326 -18.56 23.96 21.47
N GLY A 327 -19.62 24.72 21.77
CA GLY A 327 -20.84 24.79 20.94
C GLY A 327 -20.61 25.03 19.43
N MET A 328 -19.59 25.81 19.07
CA MET A 328 -19.19 26.01 17.67
C MET A 328 -18.72 24.71 16.98
N LEU A 329 -18.02 23.83 17.69
CA LEU A 329 -17.62 22.51 17.15
C LEU A 329 -18.84 21.64 16.88
N VAL A 330 -19.84 21.67 17.77
CA VAL A 330 -21.13 20.99 17.59
C VAL A 330 -21.86 21.54 16.37
N ALA A 331 -21.87 22.86 16.18
CA ALA A 331 -22.52 23.50 15.03
C ALA A 331 -21.85 23.07 13.71
N PHE A 332 -20.52 23.11 13.61
CA PHE A 332 -19.81 22.66 12.40
C PHE A 332 -19.97 21.16 12.15
N ALA A 333 -20.02 20.34 13.22
CA ALA A 333 -20.28 18.91 13.09
C ALA A 333 -21.64 18.66 12.39
N LYS A 334 -22.70 19.39 12.79
CA LYS A 334 -24.03 19.30 12.15
C LYS A 334 -24.00 19.72 10.69
N VAL A 335 -23.29 20.80 10.35
CA VAL A 335 -23.15 21.27 8.96
C VAL A 335 -22.44 20.23 8.10
N LEU A 336 -21.34 19.65 8.60
CA LEU A 336 -20.58 18.62 7.89
C LEU A 336 -21.37 17.32 7.75
N GLU A 337 -22.12 16.93 8.79
CA GLU A 337 -23.05 15.79 8.74
C GLU A 337 -24.10 15.97 7.64
N ALA A 338 -24.76 17.14 7.59
CA ALA A 338 -25.73 17.45 6.55
C ALA A 338 -25.10 17.44 5.14
N ALA A 339 -23.91 18.01 4.99
CA ALA A 339 -23.19 18.00 3.72
C ALA A 339 -22.82 16.56 3.28
N MET A 340 -22.40 15.69 4.20
CA MET A 340 -22.10 14.30 3.88
C MET A 340 -23.34 13.48 3.56
N ALA A 341 -24.47 13.74 4.23
CA ALA A 341 -25.75 13.10 3.92
C ALA A 341 -26.21 13.45 2.48
N GLU A 342 -26.06 14.72 2.09
CA GLU A 342 -26.32 15.17 0.71
C GLU A 342 -25.40 14.48 -0.31
N MET A 343 -24.11 14.32 0.01
CA MET A 343 -23.17 13.61 -0.85
C MET A 343 -23.50 12.12 -0.99
N ASP A 344 -23.97 11.46 0.07
CA ASP A 344 -24.46 10.07 -0.02
C ASP A 344 -25.75 9.98 -0.85
N CYS A 345 -26.64 10.97 -0.79
CA CYS A 345 -27.82 11.04 -1.64
C CYS A 345 -27.41 11.09 -3.13
N ARG A 346 -26.53 12.03 -3.50
CA ARG A 346 -26.02 12.15 -4.88
C ARG A 346 -25.22 10.93 -5.33
N PHE A 347 -24.51 10.27 -4.42
CA PHE A 347 -23.81 9.02 -4.72
C PHE A 347 -24.82 7.93 -5.13
N ARG A 348 -25.94 7.81 -4.41
CA ARG A 348 -27.02 6.84 -4.73
C ARG A 348 -27.70 7.18 -6.04
N GLU A 349 -28.00 8.46 -6.29
CA GLU A 349 -28.56 8.93 -7.58
C GLU A 349 -27.61 8.66 -8.76
N GLY A 350 -26.29 8.71 -8.54
CA GLY A 350 -25.27 8.34 -9.52
C GLY A 350 -25.21 6.86 -9.88
N GLY A 351 -25.87 5.99 -9.09
CA GLY A 351 -26.00 4.56 -9.33
C GLY A 351 -24.65 3.85 -9.50
N SER A 352 -24.45 3.17 -10.62
CA SER A 352 -23.23 2.39 -10.89
C SER A 352 -21.97 3.26 -11.08
N LYS A 353 -22.15 4.55 -11.41
CA LYS A 353 -21.05 5.51 -11.60
C LYS A 353 -20.60 6.16 -10.29
N GLY A 354 -21.48 6.21 -9.28
CA GLY A 354 -21.23 6.93 -8.03
C GLY A 354 -21.02 8.44 -8.26
N LEU A 355 -20.18 9.06 -7.44
CA LEU A 355 -19.86 10.49 -7.55
C LEU A 355 -18.91 10.77 -8.73
N GLY A 356 -19.17 11.87 -9.45
CA GLY A 356 -18.23 12.42 -10.43
C GLY A 356 -17.02 13.08 -9.74
N MET A 357 -16.06 13.55 -10.53
CA MET A 357 -14.84 14.16 -10.00
C MET A 357 -15.09 15.33 -9.04
N ALA A 358 -15.92 16.30 -9.42
CA ALA A 358 -16.15 17.51 -8.62
C ALA A 358 -16.73 17.17 -7.24
N LEU A 359 -17.77 16.34 -7.17
CA LEU A 359 -18.32 15.89 -5.89
C LEU A 359 -17.34 15.01 -5.11
N SER A 360 -16.51 14.21 -5.79
CA SER A 360 -15.47 13.41 -5.11
C SER A 360 -14.42 14.30 -4.41
N GLU A 361 -13.95 15.36 -5.09
CA GLU A 361 -13.07 16.36 -4.49
C GLU A 361 -13.78 17.17 -3.41
N GLY A 362 -15.08 17.43 -3.57
CA GLY A 362 -15.94 18.05 -2.55
C GLY A 362 -15.98 17.27 -1.25
N VAL A 363 -16.28 15.97 -1.32
CA VAL A 363 -16.25 15.07 -0.15
C VAL A 363 -14.86 15.07 0.49
N ALA A 364 -13.81 14.99 -0.31
CA ALA A 364 -12.43 15.01 0.16
C ALA A 364 -12.03 16.32 0.85
N ALA A 365 -12.57 17.46 0.39
CA ALA A 365 -12.39 18.76 1.02
C ALA A 365 -13.14 18.83 2.36
N LEU A 366 -14.40 18.38 2.39
CA LEU A 366 -15.24 18.39 3.58
C LEU A 366 -14.68 17.49 4.70
N ASP A 367 -14.21 16.27 4.37
CA ASP A 367 -13.55 15.38 5.35
C ASP A 367 -12.33 16.06 5.99
N ARG A 368 -11.48 16.69 5.16
CA ARG A 368 -10.27 17.38 5.62
C ARG A 368 -10.56 18.63 6.45
N LEU A 369 -11.56 19.41 6.05
CA LEU A 369 -12.03 20.57 6.81
C LEU A 369 -12.64 20.15 8.14
N GLY A 370 -13.39 19.04 8.15
CA GLY A 370 -13.90 18.43 9.37
C GLY A 370 -12.76 18.01 10.30
N ASN A 371 -11.77 17.28 9.81
CA ASN A 371 -10.58 16.92 10.58
C ASN A 371 -9.89 18.18 11.16
N PHE A 372 -9.64 19.18 10.32
CA PHE A 372 -9.02 20.44 10.75
C PHE A 372 -9.85 21.19 11.80
N CYS A 373 -11.19 21.17 11.72
CA CYS A 373 -12.08 21.81 12.70
C CYS A 373 -11.84 21.31 14.14
N PHE A 374 -11.64 19.99 14.31
CA PHE A 374 -11.46 19.36 15.63
C PHE A 374 -10.01 19.25 16.08
N THR A 375 -9.05 19.25 15.15
CA THR A 375 -7.63 19.05 15.47
C THR A 375 -6.79 20.32 15.38
N GLY A 376 -7.16 21.24 14.51
CA GLY A 376 -6.34 22.39 14.13
C GLY A 376 -5.06 22.02 13.37
N ASP A 377 -4.86 20.75 12.98
CA ASP A 377 -3.61 20.30 12.37
C ASP A 377 -3.52 20.73 10.89
N PRO A 378 -2.63 21.67 10.52
CA PRO A 378 -2.54 22.16 9.16
C PRO A 378 -2.07 21.09 8.16
N ARG A 379 -1.45 19.99 8.61
CA ARG A 379 -0.95 18.90 7.73
C ARG A 379 -2.08 18.18 7.00
N VAL A 380 -3.29 18.20 7.56
CA VAL A 380 -4.47 17.57 6.96
C VAL A 380 -5.01 18.34 5.75
N LEU A 381 -4.55 19.59 5.55
CA LEU A 381 -4.95 20.49 4.47
C LEU A 381 -3.87 20.56 3.38
N PRO A 382 -4.06 19.93 2.21
CA PRO A 382 -3.11 20.01 1.10
C PRO A 382 -2.97 21.45 0.60
N SER A 383 -1.90 22.13 1.01
CA SER A 383 -1.72 23.57 0.85
C SER A 383 -1.85 24.06 -0.59
N LYS A 384 -1.38 23.27 -1.58
CA LYS A 384 -1.48 23.60 -3.01
C LYS A 384 -2.93 23.69 -3.49
N VAL A 385 -3.78 22.73 -3.12
CA VAL A 385 -5.19 22.69 -3.55
C VAL A 385 -6.01 23.66 -2.72
N MET A 386 -5.88 23.63 -1.39
CA MET A 386 -6.67 24.46 -0.47
C MET A 386 -6.41 25.96 -0.65
N ARG A 387 -5.22 26.37 -1.09
CA ARG A 387 -4.95 27.79 -1.43
C ARG A 387 -5.77 28.26 -2.63
N LEU A 388 -5.87 27.45 -3.68
CA LEU A 388 -6.66 27.80 -4.87
C LEU A 388 -8.16 27.81 -4.60
N LEU A 389 -8.62 26.99 -3.67
CA LEU A 389 -10.01 27.04 -3.20
C LEU A 389 -10.31 28.31 -2.39
N GLY A 390 -9.31 29.14 -2.07
CA GLY A 390 -9.43 30.31 -1.19
C GLY A 390 -9.54 29.93 0.30
N THR A 391 -9.48 28.64 0.62
CA THR A 391 -9.69 28.10 1.96
C THR A 391 -8.60 28.56 2.93
N MET A 392 -7.33 28.51 2.51
CA MET A 392 -6.20 28.85 3.39
C MET A 392 -6.24 30.32 3.85
N ASP A 393 -6.55 31.24 2.94
CA ASP A 393 -6.60 32.67 3.25
C ASP A 393 -7.85 33.02 4.07
N SER A 394 -8.98 32.37 3.77
CA SER A 394 -10.22 32.50 4.54
C SER A 394 -10.03 32.00 5.98
N LEU A 395 -9.43 30.82 6.18
CA LEU A 395 -9.14 30.30 7.52
C LEU A 395 -8.22 31.23 8.32
N ARG A 396 -7.23 31.84 7.66
CA ARG A 396 -6.29 32.75 8.32
C ARG A 396 -6.91 34.09 8.71
N THR A 397 -7.77 34.65 7.86
CA THR A 397 -8.29 36.01 8.04
C THR A 397 -9.59 36.06 8.82
N CYS A 398 -10.54 35.16 8.53
CA CYS A 398 -11.87 35.19 9.12
C CYS A 398 -12.28 33.89 9.81
N GLY A 399 -11.44 32.85 9.78
CA GLY A 399 -11.74 31.57 10.41
C GLY A 399 -12.92 30.83 9.77
N TRP A 400 -13.10 31.00 8.45
CA TRP A 400 -14.21 30.37 7.73
C TRP A 400 -13.70 29.30 6.75
N PRO A 401 -14.29 28.08 6.73
CA PRO A 401 -13.90 26.98 5.83
C PRO A 401 -14.44 27.19 4.40
N PHE A 402 -13.99 28.26 3.75
CA PHE A 402 -14.44 28.64 2.40
C PHE A 402 -13.98 27.66 1.32
N ILE A 403 -14.87 27.34 0.39
CA ILE A 403 -14.55 26.63 -0.87
C ILE A 403 -15.07 27.50 -2.01
N SER A 404 -14.17 28.01 -2.85
CA SER A 404 -14.50 28.86 -3.99
C SER A 404 -15.35 28.10 -5.03
N PRO A 405 -16.62 28.49 -5.27
CA PRO A 405 -17.45 27.86 -6.30
C PRO A 405 -16.90 28.09 -7.72
N ARG A 406 -16.03 29.09 -7.92
CA ARG A 406 -15.35 29.31 -9.21
C ARG A 406 -14.31 28.24 -9.53
N MET A 407 -13.79 27.57 -8.50
CA MET A 407 -12.78 26.51 -8.65
C MET A 407 -13.39 25.13 -8.46
N LEU A 408 -14.24 24.96 -7.44
CA LEU A 408 -14.92 23.73 -7.12
C LEU A 408 -16.35 24.05 -6.66
N ASP A 409 -17.32 23.90 -7.56
CA ASP A 409 -18.74 24.05 -7.23
C ASP A 409 -19.34 22.70 -6.88
N ILE A 410 -19.84 22.59 -5.65
CA ILE A 410 -20.49 21.37 -5.15
C ILE A 410 -21.98 21.58 -4.86
N ARG A 411 -22.52 22.78 -5.13
CA ARG A 411 -23.87 23.17 -4.69
C ARG A 411 -24.96 22.44 -5.46
N GLU A 412 -24.81 22.29 -6.77
CA GLU A 412 -25.88 21.78 -7.64
C GLU A 412 -25.43 20.61 -8.53
N GLY A 413 -26.36 19.70 -8.80
CA GLY A 413 -26.20 18.60 -9.76
C GLY A 413 -24.92 17.78 -9.56
N ARG A 414 -24.19 17.56 -10.65
CA ARG A 414 -22.91 16.79 -10.66
C ARG A 414 -21.70 17.57 -10.14
N GLY A 415 -21.88 18.82 -9.75
CA GLY A 415 -20.79 19.74 -9.43
C GLY A 415 -19.94 20.13 -10.65
N LEU A 416 -19.12 21.16 -10.48
CA LEU A 416 -18.21 21.67 -11.51
C LEU A 416 -16.82 21.86 -10.91
N VAL A 417 -15.79 21.59 -11.72
CA VAL A 417 -14.40 21.83 -11.36
C VAL A 417 -13.71 22.61 -12.47
N ASN A 418 -13.01 23.68 -12.09
CA ASN A 418 -12.22 24.46 -13.04
C ASN A 418 -10.85 23.80 -13.23
N LEU A 419 -10.75 22.97 -14.27
CA LEU A 419 -9.55 22.20 -14.60
C LEU A 419 -8.40 23.06 -15.13
N VAL A 420 -8.71 24.19 -15.77
CA VAL A 420 -7.69 25.10 -16.32
C VAL A 420 -6.87 25.70 -15.19
N GLY A 421 -7.51 26.05 -14.08
CA GLY A 421 -6.84 26.57 -12.88
C GLY A 421 -6.43 25.51 -11.85
N TRP A 422 -6.69 24.21 -12.09
CA TRP A 422 -6.46 23.16 -11.10
C TRP A 422 -4.97 22.77 -11.03
N PRO A 423 -4.40 22.44 -9.84
CA PRO A 423 -3.01 22.02 -9.74
C PRO A 423 -2.71 20.76 -10.53
N GLN A 424 -1.56 20.75 -11.18
CA GLN A 424 -1.06 19.61 -11.95
C GLN A 424 0.28 19.12 -11.41
N LEU A 425 0.50 17.81 -11.55
CA LEU A 425 1.80 17.14 -11.40
C LEU A 425 2.68 17.47 -12.61
N SER A 426 3.99 17.17 -12.50
CA SER A 426 4.95 17.38 -13.59
C SER A 426 4.59 16.68 -14.90
N ASN A 427 3.83 15.59 -14.84
CA ASN A 427 3.34 14.85 -16.00
C ASN A 427 2.02 15.38 -16.59
N GLY A 428 1.53 16.53 -16.10
CA GLY A 428 0.29 17.20 -16.53
C GLY A 428 -0.99 16.65 -15.89
N ARG A 429 -0.92 15.60 -15.06
CA ARG A 429 -2.08 15.03 -14.37
C ARG A 429 -2.54 15.95 -13.23
N PRO A 430 -3.85 16.06 -12.93
CA PRO A 430 -4.31 16.87 -11.82
C PRO A 430 -3.92 16.24 -10.47
N VAL A 431 -3.67 17.10 -9.49
CA VAL A 431 -3.55 16.70 -8.09
C VAL A 431 -4.95 16.54 -7.50
N LEU A 432 -5.30 15.33 -7.06
CA LEU A 432 -6.65 14.99 -6.58
C LEU A 432 -6.60 14.57 -5.11
N MET A 433 -7.35 15.27 -4.26
CA MET A 433 -7.40 15.01 -2.83
C MET A 433 -8.07 13.66 -2.50
N HIS A 434 -9.13 13.30 -3.23
CA HIS A 434 -9.83 12.03 -2.95
C HIS A 434 -8.97 10.80 -3.26
N VAL A 435 -8.09 10.89 -4.26
CA VAL A 435 -7.19 9.80 -4.66
C VAL A 435 -6.22 9.44 -3.53
N ALA A 436 -5.68 10.43 -2.82
CA ALA A 436 -4.81 10.18 -1.66
C ALA A 436 -5.55 9.43 -0.54
N SER A 437 -6.82 9.77 -0.29
CA SER A 437 -7.66 9.06 0.69
C SER A 437 -8.01 7.64 0.24
N LEU A 438 -8.21 7.40 -1.06
CA LEU A 438 -8.41 6.05 -1.60
C LEU A 438 -7.16 5.17 -1.46
N GLU A 439 -5.97 5.75 -1.56
CA GLU A 439 -4.71 5.02 -1.33
C GLU A 439 -4.62 4.51 0.11
N TYR A 440 -4.97 5.37 1.08
CA TYR A 440 -5.04 5.02 2.49
C TYR A 440 -6.05 3.89 2.75
N HIS A 441 -7.28 4.02 2.23
CA HIS A 441 -8.31 3.02 2.51
C HIS A 441 -8.13 1.73 1.73
N TYR A 442 -7.82 1.74 0.44
CA TYR A 442 -7.85 0.52 -0.35
C TYR A 442 -6.45 0.02 -0.66
N ASN A 443 -5.67 0.87 -1.32
CA ASN A 443 -4.23 0.76 -1.65
C ASN A 443 -3.92 1.66 -2.87
N ARG A 444 -2.64 1.75 -3.21
CA ARG A 444 -2.11 2.47 -4.38
C ARG A 444 -2.70 2.03 -5.72
N SER A 445 -3.04 0.75 -5.91
CA SER A 445 -3.57 0.25 -7.18
C SER A 445 -4.98 0.76 -7.46
N VAL A 446 -5.85 0.79 -6.44
CA VAL A 446 -7.21 1.36 -6.53
C VAL A 446 -7.15 2.87 -6.74
N ALA A 447 -6.30 3.58 -5.98
CA ALA A 447 -6.08 5.00 -6.16
C ALA A 447 -5.61 5.35 -7.58
N ALA A 448 -4.62 4.61 -8.09
CA ALA A 448 -4.10 4.79 -9.45
C ALA A 448 -5.16 4.47 -10.52
N ASN A 449 -5.98 3.45 -10.31
CA ASN A 449 -7.08 3.12 -11.22
C ASN A 449 -8.11 4.25 -11.25
N ARG A 450 -8.57 4.74 -10.10
CA ARG A 450 -9.51 5.87 -10.04
C ARG A 450 -8.94 7.13 -10.70
N HIS A 451 -7.69 7.48 -10.38
CA HIS A 451 -7.00 8.63 -10.97
C HIS A 451 -6.94 8.53 -12.50
N SER A 452 -6.55 7.36 -13.02
CA SER A 452 -6.44 7.11 -14.46
C SER A 452 -7.78 7.13 -15.18
N GLN A 453 -8.82 6.54 -14.57
CA GLN A 453 -10.18 6.57 -15.11
C GLN A 453 -10.67 8.02 -15.23
N LEU A 454 -10.51 8.84 -14.20
CA LEU A 454 -10.88 10.26 -14.27
C LEU A 454 -10.07 11.01 -15.33
N TRP A 455 -8.76 10.79 -15.37
CA TRP A 455 -7.85 11.44 -16.32
C TRP A 455 -8.25 11.18 -17.78
N PHE A 456 -8.49 9.92 -18.15
CA PHE A 456 -8.82 9.57 -19.53
C PHE A 456 -10.29 9.75 -19.88
N ALA A 457 -11.22 9.50 -18.95
CA ALA A 457 -12.66 9.54 -19.21
C ALA A 457 -13.27 10.94 -19.11
N GLU A 458 -12.92 11.70 -18.08
CA GLU A 458 -13.60 12.94 -17.71
C GLU A 458 -12.79 14.19 -18.07
N LEU A 459 -11.46 14.07 -18.07
CA LEU A 459 -10.56 15.22 -18.21
C LEU A 459 -9.96 15.39 -19.60
N GLY A 460 -10.28 14.49 -20.54
CA GLY A 460 -9.67 14.49 -21.87
C GLY A 460 -8.14 14.38 -21.84
N GLY A 461 -7.60 13.82 -20.74
CA GLY A 461 -6.17 13.75 -20.46
C GLY A 461 -5.38 13.07 -21.58
N ARG A 462 -4.13 13.51 -21.81
CA ARG A 462 -3.26 13.16 -22.96
C ARG A 462 -4.02 12.42 -24.06
N SER A 463 -4.95 13.11 -24.72
CA SER A 463 -5.76 12.46 -25.74
C SER A 463 -4.79 11.80 -26.74
N ILE A 464 -4.91 10.46 -26.85
CA ILE A 464 -4.05 9.63 -27.67
C ILE A 464 -4.52 9.83 -29.12
N ASP A 465 -4.33 11.04 -29.63
CA ASP A 465 -4.86 11.52 -30.91
C ASP A 465 -3.95 11.17 -32.08
N GLY A 466 -3.08 10.19 -31.89
CA GLY A 466 -2.12 9.80 -32.89
C GLY A 466 -1.15 8.74 -32.41
N VAL A 467 -0.65 8.00 -33.37
CA VAL A 467 0.29 6.89 -33.21
C VAL A 467 1.58 7.30 -32.47
N HIS A 468 2.11 8.48 -32.77
CA HIS A 468 3.32 9.00 -32.10
C HIS A 468 3.08 9.17 -30.60
N ARG A 469 1.95 9.77 -30.21
CA ARG A 469 1.58 9.96 -28.80
C ARG A 469 1.30 8.63 -28.11
N MET A 470 0.66 7.68 -28.79
CA MET A 470 0.47 6.31 -28.30
C MET A 470 1.81 5.63 -28.01
N THR A 471 2.77 5.74 -28.94
CA THR A 471 4.10 5.13 -28.79
C THR A 471 4.90 5.78 -27.67
N SER A 472 4.90 7.12 -27.57
CA SER A 472 5.53 7.84 -26.45
C SER A 472 4.92 7.46 -25.11
N PHE A 473 3.59 7.40 -25.03
CA PHE A 473 2.86 7.01 -23.83
C PHE A 473 3.22 5.58 -23.40
N LEU A 474 3.23 4.63 -24.33
CA LEU A 474 3.61 3.25 -24.01
C LEU A 474 5.07 3.14 -23.57
N ASN A 475 5.98 3.87 -24.20
CA ASN A 475 7.38 3.94 -23.77
C ASN A 475 7.50 4.48 -22.33
N GLU A 476 6.78 5.55 -22.00
CA GLU A 476 6.71 6.12 -20.64
C GLU A 476 6.13 5.10 -19.64
N VAL A 477 5.03 4.43 -19.97
CA VAL A 477 4.42 3.42 -19.07
C VAL A 477 5.40 2.27 -18.80
N PHE A 478 6.08 1.77 -19.81
CA PHE A 478 7.03 0.67 -19.61
C PHE A 478 8.28 1.11 -18.85
N ARG A 479 8.87 2.25 -19.22
CA ARG A 479 10.09 2.77 -18.60
C ARG A 479 9.87 3.26 -17.18
N ASP A 480 8.82 4.02 -16.94
CA ASP A 480 8.64 4.79 -15.70
C ASP A 480 7.78 4.04 -14.68
N LEU A 481 7.04 2.98 -15.09
CA LEU A 481 6.18 2.19 -14.20
C LEU A 481 6.48 0.69 -14.26
N TRP A 482 6.37 0.06 -15.44
CA TRP A 482 6.51 -1.40 -15.55
C TRP A 482 7.88 -1.89 -15.10
N VAL A 483 8.96 -1.26 -15.57
CA VAL A 483 10.34 -1.63 -15.22
C VAL A 483 10.57 -1.48 -13.70
N PRO A 484 10.35 -0.30 -13.07
CA PRO A 484 10.54 -0.14 -11.63
C PRO A 484 9.67 -1.07 -10.77
N GLU A 485 8.37 -1.21 -11.10
CA GLU A 485 7.44 -2.05 -10.32
C GLU A 485 7.80 -3.55 -10.41
N THR A 486 8.28 -4.00 -11.58
CA THR A 486 8.71 -5.40 -11.78
C THR A 486 10.06 -5.66 -11.13
N VAL A 487 11.01 -4.72 -11.18
CA VAL A 487 12.29 -4.79 -10.44
C VAL A 487 12.05 -4.93 -8.95
N ALA A 488 11.21 -4.06 -8.37
CA ALA A 488 10.88 -4.11 -6.95
C ALA A 488 10.26 -5.46 -6.55
N PHE A 489 9.39 -6.02 -7.39
CA PHE A 489 8.82 -7.34 -7.17
C PHE A 489 9.88 -8.43 -7.14
N ILE A 490 10.76 -8.51 -8.14
CA ILE A 490 11.81 -9.54 -8.21
C ILE A 490 12.74 -9.40 -7.00
N CYS A 491 13.20 -8.18 -6.68
CA CYS A 491 14.06 -7.93 -5.52
C CYS A 491 13.41 -8.39 -4.22
N GLN A 492 12.12 -8.10 -4.02
CA GLN A 492 11.40 -8.55 -2.84
C GLN A 492 11.30 -10.08 -2.76
N GLN A 493 11.03 -10.76 -3.87
CA GLN A 493 10.93 -12.22 -3.89
C GLN A 493 12.29 -12.89 -3.65
N VAL A 494 13.34 -12.40 -4.30
CA VAL A 494 14.71 -12.92 -4.13
C VAL A 494 15.22 -12.70 -2.71
N ARG A 495 15.06 -11.48 -2.14
CA ARG A 495 15.42 -11.20 -0.74
C ARG A 495 14.69 -12.11 0.24
N ARG A 496 13.40 -12.40 0.00
CA ARG A 496 12.62 -13.36 0.80
C ARG A 496 13.15 -14.78 0.69
N GLY A 497 13.58 -15.21 -0.48
CA GLY A 497 14.21 -16.52 -0.70
C GLY A 497 15.54 -16.64 0.06
N LEU A 498 16.43 -15.66 -0.12
CA LEU A 498 17.73 -15.60 0.57
C LEU A 498 17.58 -15.63 2.09
N ASN A 499 16.63 -14.85 2.64
CA ASN A 499 16.37 -14.82 4.09
C ASN A 499 15.76 -16.13 4.63
N ARG A 500 15.08 -16.93 3.79
CA ARG A 500 14.59 -18.26 4.18
C ARG A 500 15.70 -19.30 4.17
N GLY A 501 16.59 -19.26 3.18
CA GLY A 501 17.77 -20.13 3.10
C GLY A 501 18.70 -19.98 4.31
N LEU A 502 18.93 -18.73 4.76
CA LEU A 502 19.74 -18.43 5.95
C LEU A 502 19.12 -18.94 7.27
N ARG A 503 17.79 -19.08 7.36
CA ARG A 503 17.09 -19.55 8.56
C ARG A 503 16.90 -21.06 8.60
N SER A 504 16.87 -21.73 7.44
CA SER A 504 16.67 -23.18 7.33
C SER A 504 17.96 -23.98 7.54
N GLY A 505 19.14 -23.34 7.53
CA GLY A 505 20.44 -23.99 7.78
C GLY A 505 20.73 -24.34 9.25
N GLY A 506 19.86 -23.95 10.19
CA GLY A 506 20.07 -24.19 11.63
C GLY A 506 19.55 -25.52 12.16
N GLY A 507 18.94 -26.37 11.32
CA GLY A 507 18.27 -27.58 11.82
C GLY A 507 18.25 -28.72 10.81
N GLY A 508 19.31 -29.55 10.83
CA GLY A 508 19.22 -30.94 10.39
C GLY A 508 20.29 -31.40 9.41
N GLY A 509 21.19 -32.26 9.90
CA GLY A 509 21.88 -33.27 9.10
C GLY A 509 23.29 -32.92 8.64
N GLY A 510 24.28 -33.56 9.26
CA GLY A 510 25.71 -33.35 9.01
C GLY A 510 26.13 -33.58 7.55
N GLY A 511 26.73 -32.54 6.98
CA GLY A 511 27.49 -32.58 5.74
C GLY A 511 28.38 -31.35 5.72
N SER A 512 29.68 -31.55 5.83
CA SER A 512 30.72 -30.51 5.91
C SER A 512 30.72 -29.60 4.66
N ARG A 513 29.86 -28.58 4.65
CA ARG A 513 29.98 -27.40 3.79
C ARG A 513 30.31 -26.22 4.69
N ASN A 514 31.46 -25.58 4.44
CA ASN A 514 31.95 -24.44 5.20
C ASN A 514 30.89 -23.33 5.29
N ASP A 515 30.50 -22.94 6.50
CA ASP A 515 29.63 -21.78 6.78
C ASP A 515 30.13 -20.49 6.11
N GLY A 516 31.44 -20.36 5.91
CA GLY A 516 32.08 -19.24 5.21
C GLY A 516 31.70 -19.12 3.73
N ASP A 517 31.45 -20.24 3.04
CA ASP A 517 31.11 -20.24 1.61
C ASP A 517 29.65 -19.87 1.36
N LEU A 518 28.75 -20.22 2.29
CA LEU A 518 27.32 -19.85 2.25
C LEU A 518 27.13 -18.35 2.50
N ASN A 519 27.83 -17.78 3.49
CA ASN A 519 27.82 -16.33 3.76
C ASN A 519 28.43 -15.51 2.61
N ASN A 520 29.51 -16.01 1.99
CA ASN A 520 30.14 -15.36 0.83
C ASN A 520 29.24 -15.45 -0.42
N ALA A 521 28.59 -16.59 -0.65
CA ALA A 521 27.64 -16.74 -1.75
C ALA A 521 26.39 -15.85 -1.57
N GLY A 522 25.88 -15.69 -0.33
CA GLY A 522 24.73 -14.84 -0.05
C GLY A 522 25.06 -13.36 -0.25
N SER A 523 26.28 -12.97 0.13
CA SER A 523 26.82 -11.63 -0.13
C SER A 523 26.98 -11.35 -1.63
N ARG A 524 27.51 -12.30 -2.41
CA ARG A 524 27.60 -12.17 -3.88
C ARG A 524 26.24 -12.08 -4.56
N ALA A 525 25.26 -12.87 -4.12
CA ALA A 525 23.90 -12.82 -4.63
C ALA A 525 23.23 -11.47 -4.31
N MET A 526 23.45 -10.92 -3.11
CA MET A 526 22.94 -9.59 -2.76
C MET A 526 23.61 -8.49 -3.59
N VAL A 527 24.93 -8.55 -3.81
CA VAL A 527 25.66 -7.60 -4.67
C VAL A 527 25.17 -7.67 -6.11
N ALA A 528 24.97 -8.87 -6.67
CA ALA A 528 24.43 -9.05 -8.01
C ALA A 528 22.99 -8.51 -8.12
N LEU A 529 22.18 -8.67 -7.07
CA LEU A 529 20.82 -8.13 -7.01
C LEU A 529 20.80 -6.61 -6.96
N VAL A 530 21.65 -5.97 -6.14
CA VAL A 530 21.78 -4.51 -6.05
C VAL A 530 22.27 -3.94 -7.39
N ALA A 531 23.31 -4.53 -7.98
CA ALA A 531 23.83 -4.12 -9.28
C ALA A 531 22.82 -4.30 -10.44
N TRP A 532 21.85 -5.20 -10.27
CA TRP A 532 20.73 -5.36 -11.19
C TRP A 532 19.61 -4.34 -10.94
N GLU A 533 19.28 -4.08 -9.67
CA GLU A 533 18.27 -3.09 -9.23
C GLU A 533 18.64 -1.66 -9.68
N GLU A 534 19.92 -1.29 -9.59
CA GLU A 534 20.43 0.04 -9.97
C GLU A 534 20.74 0.19 -11.48
N GLY A 535 20.60 -0.88 -12.27
CA GLY A 535 20.96 -0.86 -13.69
C GLY A 535 19.90 -0.24 -14.60
N ASP A 536 20.31 0.54 -15.61
CA ASP A 536 19.41 1.22 -16.57
C ASP A 536 18.58 0.27 -17.47
N THR A 537 19.00 -0.99 -17.62
CA THR A 537 18.32 -1.98 -18.48
C THR A 537 18.28 -3.36 -17.82
N PRO A 538 17.50 -3.53 -16.73
CA PRO A 538 17.53 -4.75 -15.92
C PRO A 538 16.98 -5.96 -16.69
N PHE A 539 16.08 -5.74 -17.65
CA PHE A 539 15.42 -6.80 -18.41
C PHE A 539 16.14 -7.23 -19.71
N LYS A 540 17.45 -6.96 -19.84
CA LYS A 540 18.29 -7.58 -20.87
C LYS A 540 18.64 -9.02 -20.51
N LEU A 541 18.78 -9.89 -21.50
CA LEU A 541 19.13 -11.29 -21.30
C LEU A 541 20.52 -11.44 -20.64
N SER A 542 21.50 -10.67 -21.09
CA SER A 542 22.85 -10.64 -20.49
C SER A 542 22.87 -10.21 -19.01
N ARG A 543 21.87 -9.44 -18.55
CA ARG A 543 21.71 -9.08 -17.14
C ARG A 543 21.00 -10.18 -16.36
N PHE A 544 20.05 -10.87 -16.98
CA PHE A 544 19.42 -12.04 -16.40
C PHE A 544 20.41 -13.17 -16.15
N GLU A 545 21.27 -13.49 -17.11
CA GLU A 545 22.29 -14.55 -16.97
C GLU A 545 23.22 -14.31 -15.78
N LYS A 546 23.61 -13.04 -15.55
CA LYS A 546 24.41 -12.65 -14.38
C LYS A 546 23.64 -12.77 -13.07
N LEU A 547 22.38 -12.32 -13.06
CA LEU A 547 21.52 -12.41 -11.88
C LEU A 547 21.22 -13.87 -11.53
N SER A 548 20.90 -14.70 -12.53
CA SER A 548 20.55 -16.10 -12.35
C SER A 548 21.76 -16.93 -11.90
N ALA A 549 22.95 -16.70 -12.46
CA ALA A 549 24.18 -17.39 -12.05
C ALA A 549 24.50 -17.24 -10.55
N GLU A 550 24.18 -16.08 -9.96
CA GLU A 550 24.44 -15.82 -8.54
C GLU A 550 23.24 -16.15 -7.62
N VAL A 551 22.00 -16.03 -8.10
CA VAL A 551 20.78 -16.25 -7.32
C VAL A 551 20.34 -17.73 -7.30
N LEU A 552 20.57 -18.49 -8.37
CA LEU A 552 20.16 -19.91 -8.48
C LEU A 552 20.90 -20.86 -7.52
N LYS A 553 21.94 -20.38 -6.82
CA LYS A 553 22.67 -21.16 -5.80
C LYS A 553 21.87 -21.37 -4.49
N PHE A 554 20.73 -20.68 -4.33
CA PHE A 554 19.94 -20.62 -3.09
C PHE A 554 18.52 -21.21 -3.21
N ASP A 555 18.12 -21.67 -4.39
CA ASP A 555 16.86 -22.41 -4.57
C ASP A 555 17.21 -23.90 -4.54
N ASP A 556 16.69 -24.64 -3.57
CA ASP A 556 17.08 -26.01 -3.20
C ASP A 556 16.60 -27.08 -4.22
N ARG A 557 16.55 -26.73 -5.51
CA ARG A 557 16.04 -27.56 -6.61
C ARG A 557 16.95 -27.49 -7.83
N SER A 558 17.11 -28.64 -8.50
CA SER A 558 18.04 -28.81 -9.61
C SER A 558 17.89 -27.75 -10.70
N ILE A 559 19.04 -27.28 -11.21
CA ILE A 559 19.21 -26.28 -12.28
C ILE A 559 18.34 -26.56 -13.54
N ASP A 560 17.92 -27.81 -13.74
CA ASP A 560 17.09 -28.27 -14.86
C ASP A 560 15.61 -27.82 -14.80
N ASP A 561 15.14 -27.22 -13.70
CA ASP A 561 13.73 -26.87 -13.47
C ASP A 561 13.37 -25.38 -13.69
N SER A 562 14.36 -24.51 -13.97
CA SER A 562 14.11 -23.12 -14.37
C SER A 562 13.56 -23.07 -15.80
N LYS A 563 12.24 -23.21 -15.93
CA LYS A 563 11.56 -23.23 -17.24
C LYS A 563 11.63 -21.87 -17.92
N ILE A 564 12.66 -21.65 -18.74
CA ILE A 564 12.69 -20.57 -19.72
C ILE A 564 11.66 -20.91 -20.80
N VAL A 565 10.65 -20.08 -20.94
CA VAL A 565 9.62 -20.20 -21.98
C VAL A 565 9.90 -19.19 -23.08
N LEU A 566 10.10 -19.68 -24.30
CA LEU A 566 10.25 -18.81 -25.47
C LEU A 566 8.88 -18.28 -25.91
N LYS A 567 8.79 -16.97 -26.15
CA LYS A 567 7.59 -16.33 -26.68
C LYS A 567 7.95 -15.16 -27.58
N THR A 568 7.15 -14.89 -28.61
CA THR A 568 7.38 -13.68 -29.41
C THR A 568 6.90 -12.42 -28.67
N ARG A 569 7.55 -11.27 -28.93
CA ARG A 569 7.09 -9.99 -28.33
C ARG A 569 5.63 -9.68 -28.63
N ARG A 570 5.17 -10.05 -29.83
CA ARG A 570 3.78 -9.85 -30.26
C ARG A 570 2.81 -10.74 -29.47
N ASP A 571 3.14 -12.01 -29.27
CA ASP A 571 2.31 -12.93 -28.50
C ASP A 571 2.20 -12.49 -27.04
N PHE A 572 3.31 -12.02 -26.45
CA PHE A 572 3.29 -11.52 -25.08
C PHE A 572 2.48 -10.21 -24.98
N ALA A 573 2.62 -9.30 -25.95
CA ALA A 573 1.82 -8.09 -26.03
C ALA A 573 0.31 -8.38 -26.18
N GLU A 574 -0.05 -9.42 -26.92
CA GLU A 574 -1.42 -9.89 -27.07
C GLU A 574 -1.96 -10.40 -25.73
N GLU A 575 -1.19 -11.19 -24.99
CA GLU A 575 -1.58 -11.63 -23.65
C GLU A 575 -1.75 -10.47 -22.67
N VAL A 576 -0.89 -9.45 -22.74
CA VAL A 576 -1.04 -8.23 -21.93
C VAL A 576 -2.35 -7.54 -22.27
N TYR A 577 -2.65 -7.35 -23.56
CA TYR A 577 -3.90 -6.72 -24.00
C TYR A 577 -5.13 -7.51 -23.52
N VAL A 578 -5.12 -8.84 -23.69
CA VAL A 578 -6.20 -9.74 -23.26
C VAL A 578 -6.35 -9.73 -21.74
N ALA A 579 -5.26 -9.78 -20.98
CA ALA A 579 -5.33 -9.72 -19.51
C ALA A 579 -5.91 -8.39 -19.02
N LEU A 580 -5.62 -7.28 -19.71
CA LEU A 580 -6.16 -5.96 -19.38
C LEU A 580 -7.65 -5.85 -19.70
N MET A 581 -8.08 -6.29 -20.89
CA MET A 581 -9.43 -6.04 -21.41
C MET A 581 -10.43 -7.18 -21.17
N GLU A 582 -9.95 -8.42 -21.08
CA GLU A 582 -10.76 -9.64 -20.97
C GLU A 582 -10.48 -10.43 -19.67
N GLY A 583 -9.55 -9.93 -18.83
CA GLY A 583 -9.21 -10.53 -17.55
C GLY A 583 -10.43 -10.69 -16.64
N GLY A 584 -10.64 -11.91 -16.13
CA GLY A 584 -11.79 -12.28 -15.29
C GLY A 584 -12.88 -13.07 -16.01
N LYS A 585 -12.86 -13.15 -17.35
CA LYS A 585 -13.71 -14.07 -18.12
C LYS A 585 -13.22 -15.51 -18.00
N LYS A 586 -14.12 -16.49 -18.04
CA LYS A 586 -13.81 -17.92 -17.92
C LYS A 586 -12.81 -18.33 -19.01
N GLY A 587 -11.60 -18.74 -18.60
CA GLY A 587 -10.54 -19.19 -19.52
C GLY A 587 -9.41 -18.18 -19.77
N HIS A 588 -9.60 -16.89 -19.44
CA HIS A 588 -8.57 -15.86 -19.64
C HIS A 588 -7.79 -15.58 -18.35
N ALA A 589 -6.46 -15.50 -18.45
CA ALA A 589 -5.61 -15.11 -17.33
C ALA A 589 -5.83 -13.61 -17.00
N GLY A 590 -6.00 -13.29 -15.72
CA GLY A 590 -6.12 -11.90 -15.28
C GLY A 590 -4.77 -11.20 -15.18
N VAL A 591 -4.82 -9.89 -14.93
CA VAL A 591 -3.64 -9.03 -14.70
C VAL A 591 -2.69 -9.59 -13.61
N GLU A 592 -3.22 -10.35 -12.64
CA GLU A 592 -2.44 -11.01 -11.58
C GLU A 592 -1.35 -11.96 -12.11
N SER A 593 -1.51 -12.47 -13.34
CA SER A 593 -0.52 -13.33 -14.00
C SER A 593 0.66 -12.55 -14.59
N MET A 594 0.52 -11.23 -14.74
CA MET A 594 1.47 -10.38 -15.48
C MET A 594 2.00 -9.21 -14.66
N ALA A 595 1.33 -8.86 -13.55
CA ALA A 595 1.69 -7.73 -12.72
C ALA A 595 1.63 -8.10 -11.22
N PRO A 596 2.56 -7.58 -10.41
CA PRO A 596 2.44 -7.62 -8.95
C PRO A 596 1.13 -6.99 -8.46
N THR A 597 0.60 -7.44 -7.32
CA THR A 597 -0.70 -7.01 -6.77
C THR A 597 -0.83 -5.50 -6.55
N ARG A 598 0.28 -4.79 -6.31
CA ARG A 598 0.30 -3.35 -6.01
C ARG A 598 0.67 -2.48 -7.23
N SER A 599 0.77 -3.07 -8.41
CA SER A 599 1.18 -2.38 -9.64
C SER A 599 0.14 -1.37 -10.09
N THR A 600 0.61 -0.27 -10.67
CA THR A 600 -0.23 0.83 -11.15
C THR A 600 -0.31 0.87 -12.67
N TRP A 601 0.72 0.37 -13.37
CA TRP A 601 0.76 0.36 -14.84
C TRP A 601 -0.43 -0.34 -15.50
N PRO A 602 -1.01 -1.46 -14.97
CA PRO A 602 -2.13 -2.11 -15.63
C PRO A 602 -3.37 -1.23 -15.65
N SER A 603 -3.64 -0.55 -14.54
CA SER A 603 -4.80 0.35 -14.42
C SER A 603 -4.68 1.56 -15.34
N ILE A 604 -3.47 2.13 -15.44
CA ILE A 604 -3.18 3.26 -16.33
C ILE A 604 -3.35 2.85 -17.80
N LEU A 605 -2.77 1.72 -18.20
CA LEU A 605 -2.83 1.24 -19.58
C LEU A 605 -4.25 0.80 -19.97
N ARG A 606 -4.97 0.12 -19.08
CA ARG A 606 -6.38 -0.23 -19.28
C ARG A 606 -7.23 1.02 -19.53
N ALA A 607 -7.15 2.02 -18.65
CA ALA A 607 -7.92 3.25 -18.80
C ALA A 607 -7.60 3.98 -20.12
N ALA A 608 -6.32 4.00 -20.52
CA ALA A 608 -5.92 4.55 -21.81
C ALA A 608 -6.57 3.80 -22.99
N ILE A 609 -6.59 2.45 -22.96
CA ILE A 609 -7.20 1.63 -24.01
C ILE A 609 -8.72 1.82 -24.06
N GLU A 610 -9.40 1.78 -22.90
CA GLU A 610 -10.86 1.89 -22.77
C GLU A 610 -11.40 3.22 -23.30
N HIS A 611 -10.69 4.32 -23.03
CA HIS A 611 -11.15 5.68 -23.34
C HIS A 611 -10.55 6.25 -24.64
N THR A 612 -9.67 5.51 -25.31
CA THR A 612 -9.25 5.85 -26.68
C THR A 612 -10.34 5.43 -27.66
N LYS A 613 -10.94 6.39 -28.38
CA LYS A 613 -12.03 6.08 -29.33
C LYS A 613 -11.55 5.06 -30.37
N GLY A 614 -12.32 3.98 -30.59
CA GLY A 614 -11.94 2.86 -31.47
C GLY A 614 -11.65 3.23 -32.94
N GLY A 615 -12.02 4.44 -33.36
CA GLY A 615 -11.63 5.01 -34.65
C GLY A 615 -10.17 5.51 -34.72
N PHE A 616 -9.41 5.56 -33.63
CA PHE A 616 -8.01 6.03 -33.62
C PHE A 616 -6.98 4.89 -33.50
N ALA A 617 -7.26 3.89 -32.65
CA ALA A 617 -6.36 2.77 -32.42
C ALA A 617 -7.15 1.45 -32.34
N THR A 618 -6.83 0.52 -33.24
CA THR A 618 -7.37 -0.84 -33.21
C THR A 618 -6.63 -1.72 -32.21
N ARG A 619 -7.22 -2.87 -31.82
CA ARG A 619 -6.53 -3.91 -31.02
C ARG A 619 -5.14 -4.23 -31.56
N ALA A 620 -5.01 -4.43 -32.87
CA ALA A 620 -3.74 -4.74 -33.51
C ALA A 620 -2.69 -3.62 -33.36
N GLN A 621 -3.13 -2.35 -33.35
CA GLN A 621 -2.25 -1.20 -33.14
C GLN A 621 -1.80 -1.10 -31.68
N TRP A 622 -2.68 -1.36 -30.71
CA TRP A 622 -2.30 -1.44 -29.30
C TRP A 622 -1.30 -2.56 -29.04
N VAL A 623 -1.56 -3.76 -29.56
CA VAL A 623 -0.65 -4.91 -29.41
C VAL A 623 0.70 -4.63 -30.07
N SER A 624 0.71 -4.04 -31.28
CA SER A 624 1.95 -3.66 -31.95
C SER A 624 2.70 -2.55 -31.19
N GLY A 625 1.98 -1.59 -30.62
CA GLY A 625 2.55 -0.52 -29.80
C GLY A 625 3.18 -1.05 -28.52
N ILE A 626 2.51 -1.99 -27.83
CA ILE A 626 3.04 -2.65 -26.61
C ILE A 626 4.32 -3.42 -26.96
N ALA A 627 4.31 -4.18 -28.05
CA ALA A 627 5.50 -4.90 -28.52
C ALA A 627 6.65 -3.96 -28.88
N ALA A 628 6.36 -2.82 -29.54
CA ALA A 628 7.35 -1.80 -29.86
C ALA A 628 7.92 -1.11 -28.61
N ALA A 629 7.09 -0.87 -27.59
CA ALA A 629 7.53 -0.30 -26.32
C ALA A 629 8.48 -1.23 -25.55
N MET A 630 8.28 -2.55 -25.63
CA MET A 630 9.24 -3.51 -25.07
C MET A 630 10.60 -3.44 -25.77
N VAL A 631 10.63 -3.22 -27.09
CA VAL A 631 11.88 -3.04 -27.84
C VAL A 631 12.58 -1.73 -27.45
N SER A 632 11.85 -0.62 -27.43
CA SER A 632 12.41 0.70 -27.12
C SER A 632 12.97 0.78 -25.70
N THR A 633 12.36 0.05 -24.75
CA THR A 633 12.80 -0.05 -23.35
C THR A 633 13.79 -1.18 -23.10
N LYS A 634 14.26 -1.88 -24.15
CA LYS A 634 15.27 -2.95 -24.09
C LYS A 634 14.85 -4.12 -23.18
N ILE A 635 13.56 -4.48 -23.21
CA ILE A 635 13.01 -5.65 -22.53
C ILE A 635 13.17 -6.88 -23.43
N GLU A 636 13.96 -7.84 -22.96
CA GLU A 636 14.27 -9.10 -23.64
C GLU A 636 13.75 -10.33 -22.89
N TRP A 637 13.43 -10.18 -21.60
CA TRP A 637 12.78 -11.21 -20.80
C TRP A 637 11.83 -10.59 -19.79
N VAL A 638 10.87 -11.38 -19.32
CA VAL A 638 9.89 -10.99 -18.30
C VAL A 638 9.63 -12.15 -17.34
N PRO A 639 9.18 -11.91 -16.09
CA PRO A 639 8.76 -12.98 -15.21
C PRO A 639 7.54 -13.72 -15.77
N GLY A 640 7.53 -15.03 -15.60
CA GLY A 640 6.45 -15.91 -16.03
C GLY A 640 5.29 -15.96 -15.03
N SER A 641 4.34 -16.87 -15.29
CA SER A 641 3.19 -17.06 -14.41
C SER A 641 3.01 -18.52 -14.02
N HIS A 642 2.78 -18.76 -12.73
CA HIS A 642 2.48 -20.08 -12.18
C HIS A 642 1.16 -20.02 -11.42
N ARG A 643 0.25 -20.98 -11.67
CA ARG A 643 -1.12 -20.99 -11.11
C ARG A 643 -1.85 -19.65 -11.29
N ARG A 644 -1.69 -19.02 -12.47
CA ARG A 644 -2.26 -17.71 -12.85
C ARG A 644 -1.77 -16.52 -12.02
N ARG A 645 -0.64 -16.65 -11.33
CA ARG A 645 0.02 -15.54 -10.61
C ARG A 645 1.43 -15.34 -11.13
N LEU A 646 1.86 -14.08 -11.17
CA LEU A 646 3.22 -13.71 -11.52
C LEU A 646 4.22 -14.42 -10.59
N THR A 647 5.30 -14.96 -11.14
CA THR A 647 6.36 -15.62 -10.38
C THR A 647 7.73 -15.25 -10.91
N HIS A 648 8.73 -15.19 -10.03
CA HIS A 648 10.14 -15.03 -10.39
C HIS A 648 10.80 -16.37 -10.79
N GLN A 649 10.13 -17.50 -10.53
CA GLN A 649 10.66 -18.86 -10.76
C GLN A 649 10.53 -19.32 -12.23
N GLN A 650 9.74 -18.62 -13.02
CA GLN A 650 9.62 -18.87 -14.45
C GLN A 650 10.00 -17.61 -15.18
N VAL A 651 10.66 -17.76 -16.32
CA VAL A 651 11.12 -16.63 -17.14
C VAL A 651 10.62 -16.83 -18.55
N VAL A 652 10.03 -15.78 -19.11
CA VAL A 652 9.62 -15.75 -20.50
C VAL A 652 10.67 -14.95 -21.25
N GLN A 653 11.41 -15.62 -22.13
CA GLN A 653 12.37 -14.96 -23.02
C GLN A 653 11.64 -14.51 -24.29
N LEU A 654 11.77 -13.22 -24.61
CA LEU A 654 11.12 -12.57 -25.74
C LEU A 654 11.99 -12.68 -26.99
N VAL A 655 11.60 -13.56 -27.91
CA VAL A 655 12.33 -13.88 -29.14
C VAL A 655 11.64 -13.33 -30.39
N GLY A 656 12.37 -13.28 -31.51
CA GLY A 656 11.87 -12.84 -32.81
C GLY A 656 12.08 -11.35 -33.10
N ALA A 657 12.30 -11.05 -34.39
CA ALA A 657 12.38 -9.69 -34.89
C ALA A 657 10.97 -9.07 -34.90
N ALA A 658 10.68 -8.20 -33.94
CA ALA A 658 9.63 -7.23 -34.15
C ALA A 658 10.16 -6.26 -35.20
N THR A 659 9.81 -6.45 -36.48
CA THR A 659 9.92 -5.36 -37.44
C THR A 659 9.22 -4.17 -36.79
N PRO A 660 9.89 -3.01 -36.63
CA PRO A 660 9.21 -1.82 -36.16
C PRO A 660 8.07 -1.60 -37.15
N ALA A 661 6.84 -1.90 -36.73
CA ALA A 661 5.71 -1.60 -37.58
C ALA A 661 5.80 -0.10 -37.80
N THR A 662 5.99 0.34 -39.04
CA THR A 662 5.83 1.75 -39.40
C THR A 662 4.34 2.01 -39.15
N VAL A 663 4.00 2.38 -37.92
CA VAL A 663 2.62 2.61 -37.54
C VAL A 663 2.26 3.93 -38.21
N LEU A 664 1.49 3.84 -39.30
CA LEU A 664 1.24 4.96 -40.19
C LEU A 664 0.38 6.03 -39.49
N ALA A 665 0.86 7.27 -39.49
CA ALA A 665 0.31 8.40 -38.74
C ALA A 665 -1.06 8.93 -39.22
N ALA A 666 -1.77 8.20 -40.10
CA ALA A 666 -3.02 8.65 -40.70
C ALA A 666 -4.26 7.94 -40.12
N ARG A 667 -5.40 8.65 -40.07
CA ARG A 667 -6.69 8.14 -39.57
C ARG A 667 -7.09 6.84 -40.29
N PRO A 668 -7.63 5.83 -39.57
CA PRO A 668 -8.22 4.65 -40.20
C PRO A 668 -9.21 5.04 -41.30
N ASN A 669 -9.12 4.39 -42.46
CA ASN A 669 -9.92 4.62 -43.67
C ASN A 669 -9.69 5.95 -44.42
N SER A 670 -8.73 6.78 -44.03
CA SER A 670 -8.42 7.99 -44.81
C SER A 670 -7.66 7.68 -46.09
N LEU A 671 -7.89 8.48 -47.14
CA LEU A 671 -7.17 8.37 -48.42
C LEU A 671 -5.64 8.50 -48.21
N LYS A 672 -5.22 9.37 -47.29
CA LYS A 672 -3.82 9.54 -46.87
C LYS A 672 -3.25 8.27 -46.22
N ARG A 673 -4.06 7.53 -45.46
CA ARG A 673 -3.65 6.25 -44.89
C ARG A 673 -3.55 5.17 -45.97
N ARG A 674 -4.50 5.09 -46.89
CA ARG A 674 -4.42 4.16 -48.03
C ARG A 674 -3.21 4.46 -48.91
N ALA A 675 -2.89 5.73 -49.12
CA ALA A 675 -1.70 6.16 -49.84
C ALA A 675 -0.41 5.77 -49.10
N LEU A 676 -0.33 6.00 -47.78
CA LEU A 676 0.82 5.57 -46.97
C LEU A 676 0.94 4.04 -46.82
N GLU A 677 -0.19 3.33 -46.76
CA GLU A 677 -0.22 1.86 -46.76
C GLU A 677 0.18 1.31 -48.14
N ALA A 678 -0.17 1.99 -49.23
CA ALA A 678 0.27 1.69 -50.58
C ALA A 678 1.75 2.03 -50.79
N GLU A 679 2.25 3.17 -50.29
CA GLU A 679 3.66 3.53 -50.29
C GLU A 679 4.50 2.58 -49.44
N ALA A 680 4.04 2.17 -48.27
CA ALA A 680 4.72 1.16 -47.46
C ALA A 680 4.73 -0.22 -48.14
N ARG A 681 3.71 -0.55 -48.94
CA ARG A 681 3.69 -1.75 -49.79
C ARG A 681 4.65 -1.60 -50.99
N MET A 682 4.67 -0.44 -51.65
CA MET A 682 5.54 -0.14 -52.79
C MET A 682 7.02 -0.01 -52.38
N ALA A 683 7.31 0.54 -51.21
CA ALA A 683 8.66 0.60 -50.63
C ALA A 683 9.13 -0.76 -50.09
N ALA A 684 8.20 -1.69 -49.85
CA ALA A 684 8.50 -3.10 -49.58
C ALA A 684 8.65 -3.93 -50.87
N GLU A 685 8.24 -3.40 -52.03
CA GLU A 685 8.56 -3.99 -53.33
C GLU A 685 9.91 -3.46 -53.83
N PRO A 686 10.85 -4.33 -54.23
CA PRO A 686 12.19 -3.90 -54.59
C PRO A 686 12.21 -3.25 -55.98
N VAL A 687 12.47 -1.95 -56.03
CA VAL A 687 13.09 -1.31 -57.19
C VAL A 687 14.55 -1.79 -57.24
N ASP A 688 14.87 -2.48 -58.32
CA ASP A 688 16.19 -2.90 -58.83
C ASP A 688 17.38 -3.00 -57.85
N GLY A 689 17.85 -4.25 -57.70
CA GLY A 689 19.28 -4.55 -57.63
C GLY A 689 20.01 -4.28 -56.30
N LYS A 690 20.36 -5.38 -55.61
CA LYS A 690 21.42 -5.49 -54.58
C LYS A 690 21.10 -4.99 -53.16
N ARG A 691 20.12 -5.63 -52.52
CA ARG A 691 20.25 -6.04 -51.10
C ARG A 691 19.98 -7.53 -50.99
N ALA A 692 20.93 -8.26 -50.41
CA ALA A 692 20.80 -9.69 -50.17
C ALA A 692 19.47 -9.94 -49.44
N ARG A 693 18.55 -10.67 -50.09
CA ARG A 693 17.35 -11.22 -49.44
C ARG A 693 17.82 -11.90 -48.16
N ILE A 694 17.53 -11.33 -46.98
CA ILE A 694 17.51 -12.11 -45.74
C ILE A 694 16.32 -13.06 -45.93
N ARG A 695 16.57 -14.20 -46.58
CA ARG A 695 15.62 -15.31 -46.59
C ARG A 695 15.36 -15.59 -45.11
N GLN A 696 14.10 -15.50 -44.68
CA GLN A 696 13.70 -15.94 -43.35
C GLN A 696 14.11 -17.40 -43.24
N ARG A 697 15.22 -17.65 -42.53
CA ARG A 697 15.76 -18.98 -42.34
C ARG A 697 15.13 -19.49 -41.06
N ILE A 698 14.28 -20.50 -41.17
CA ILE A 698 13.79 -21.22 -40.00
C ILE A 698 15.00 -21.98 -39.46
N ASP A 699 15.50 -21.55 -38.31
CA ASP A 699 16.51 -22.31 -37.58
C ASP A 699 15.80 -23.37 -36.74
N LEU A 700 16.00 -24.63 -37.09
CA LEU A 700 15.43 -25.76 -36.37
C LEU A 700 16.36 -26.24 -35.24
N GLY A 701 17.60 -25.74 -35.17
CA GLY A 701 18.62 -26.19 -34.21
C GLY A 701 19.25 -27.54 -34.55
N TYR A 702 19.04 -28.07 -35.75
CA TYR A 702 19.59 -29.36 -36.22
C TYR A 702 20.15 -29.21 -37.65
N GLU A 703 21.19 -29.98 -37.95
CA GLU A 703 21.66 -30.18 -39.33
C GLU A 703 20.64 -31.04 -40.11
N ILE A 704 20.35 -30.65 -41.36
CA ILE A 704 19.52 -31.41 -42.29
C ILE A 704 20.44 -31.96 -43.39
N PRO A 705 20.41 -33.27 -43.72
CA PRO A 705 19.52 -34.32 -43.20
C PRO A 705 19.71 -34.62 -41.72
N PHE A 706 18.64 -34.99 -41.00
CA PHE A 706 18.71 -35.22 -39.56
C PHE A 706 19.56 -36.47 -39.26
N LYS A 707 20.67 -36.29 -38.52
CA LYS A 707 21.55 -37.38 -38.09
C LYS A 707 21.12 -38.04 -36.77
N GLN A 708 20.26 -37.36 -36.00
CA GLN A 708 19.75 -37.82 -34.72
C GLN A 708 18.27 -37.43 -34.57
N VAL A 709 17.53 -38.20 -33.76
CA VAL A 709 16.15 -37.86 -33.42
C VAL A 709 16.14 -36.58 -32.58
N PRO A 710 15.36 -35.54 -32.95
CA PRO A 710 15.30 -34.31 -32.17
C PRO A 710 14.87 -34.51 -30.71
N ASP A 711 15.46 -33.77 -29.79
CA ASP A 711 15.30 -33.94 -28.33
C ASP A 711 13.84 -33.87 -27.88
N ILE A 712 13.03 -33.00 -28.49
CA ILE A 712 11.60 -32.87 -28.17
C ILE A 712 10.80 -34.12 -28.54
N VAL A 713 11.17 -34.78 -29.65
CA VAL A 713 10.58 -36.04 -30.09
C VAL A 713 11.04 -37.16 -29.17
N HIS A 714 12.33 -37.25 -28.90
CA HIS A 714 12.90 -38.27 -27.99
C HIS A 714 12.29 -38.17 -26.57
N ARG A 715 12.23 -36.97 -25.99
CA ARG A 715 11.56 -36.72 -24.70
C ARG A 715 10.08 -37.13 -24.73
N GLY A 716 9.39 -36.84 -25.83
CA GLY A 716 8.00 -37.23 -26.03
C GLY A 716 7.78 -38.75 -25.97
N PHE A 717 8.62 -39.50 -26.67
CA PHE A 717 8.58 -40.97 -26.65
C PHE A 717 8.94 -41.54 -25.26
N ASN A 718 9.93 -40.97 -24.57
CA ASN A 718 10.28 -41.38 -23.20
C ASN A 718 9.14 -41.10 -22.21
N GLU A 719 8.47 -39.96 -22.32
CA GLU A 719 7.33 -39.63 -21.45
C GLU A 719 6.13 -40.54 -21.73
N LEU A 720 5.86 -40.88 -23.01
CA LEU A 720 4.86 -41.89 -23.36
C LEU A 720 5.22 -43.27 -22.79
N LYS A 721 6.50 -43.66 -22.85
CA LYS A 721 7.00 -44.88 -22.23
C LYS A 721 6.72 -44.91 -20.72
N ARG A 722 6.95 -43.78 -20.03
CA ARG A 722 6.65 -43.61 -18.60
C ARG A 722 5.14 -43.67 -18.31
N LEU A 723 4.32 -42.98 -19.11
CA LEU A 723 2.86 -42.92 -18.94
C LEU A 723 2.18 -44.27 -19.14
N PHE A 724 2.71 -45.11 -20.03
CA PHE A 724 2.14 -46.43 -20.33
C PHE A 724 2.92 -47.60 -19.70
N ALA A 725 3.95 -47.32 -18.88
CA ALA A 725 4.74 -48.35 -18.19
C ALA A 725 3.89 -49.30 -17.32
N LYS A 726 2.80 -48.79 -16.72
CA LYS A 726 1.85 -49.56 -15.89
C LYS A 726 0.55 -49.92 -16.65
N GLY A 727 0.49 -49.71 -17.97
CA GLY A 727 -0.72 -49.84 -18.79
C GLY A 727 -0.65 -51.00 -19.81
N ASP A 728 -1.47 -50.91 -20.86
CA ASP A 728 -1.50 -51.88 -21.97
C ASP A 728 -0.14 -51.94 -22.67
N GLN A 729 0.57 -53.07 -22.51
CA GLN A 729 1.91 -53.27 -23.05
C GLN A 729 1.94 -53.21 -24.58
N ARG A 730 0.82 -53.49 -25.26
CA ARG A 730 0.73 -53.42 -26.73
C ARG A 730 0.82 -51.97 -27.24
N VAL A 731 0.35 -51.01 -26.44
CA VAL A 731 0.49 -49.57 -26.72
C VAL A 731 1.95 -49.14 -26.57
N LEU A 732 2.64 -49.67 -25.55
CA LEU A 732 4.06 -49.43 -25.33
C LEU A 732 4.90 -49.99 -26.48
N SER A 733 4.63 -51.24 -26.89
CA SER A 733 5.27 -51.88 -28.04
C SER A 733 5.07 -51.07 -29.32
N HIS A 734 3.89 -50.49 -29.53
CA HIS A 734 3.62 -49.63 -30.70
C HIS A 734 4.48 -48.37 -30.73
N TYR A 735 4.66 -47.69 -29.59
CA TYR A 735 5.55 -46.54 -29.50
C TYR A 735 7.03 -46.93 -29.65
N CYS A 736 7.43 -48.11 -29.16
CA CYS A 736 8.77 -48.65 -29.37
C CYS A 736 9.03 -48.92 -30.85
N VAL A 737 8.10 -49.57 -31.57
CA VAL A 737 8.19 -49.79 -33.01
C VAL A 737 8.28 -48.47 -33.77
N ALA A 738 7.45 -47.48 -33.42
CA ALA A 738 7.50 -46.15 -34.04
C ALA A 738 8.86 -45.45 -33.81
N TYR A 739 9.42 -45.54 -32.60
CA TYR A 739 10.72 -44.94 -32.30
C TYR A 739 11.88 -45.65 -33.02
N CYS A 740 11.87 -46.99 -33.08
CA CYS A 740 12.86 -47.76 -33.84
C CYS A 740 12.76 -47.47 -35.34
N CYS A 741 11.53 -47.40 -35.89
CA CYS A 741 11.26 -47.03 -37.27
C CYS A 741 11.80 -45.63 -37.60
N LEU A 742 11.57 -44.65 -36.71
CA LEU A 742 12.12 -43.30 -36.84
C LEU A 742 13.65 -43.30 -36.87
N ALA A 743 14.28 -44.00 -35.91
CA ALA A 743 15.73 -44.05 -35.81
C ALA A 743 16.37 -44.70 -37.06
N GLY A 744 15.71 -45.72 -37.61
CA GLY A 744 16.14 -46.40 -38.84
C GLY A 744 15.92 -45.62 -40.13
N CYS A 745 15.10 -44.55 -40.14
CA CYS A 745 14.82 -43.73 -41.33
C CYS A 745 15.44 -42.32 -41.28
N LEU A 746 16.35 -42.06 -40.35
CA LEU A 746 17.08 -40.79 -40.29
C LEU A 746 17.87 -40.56 -41.58
N GLY A 747 17.74 -39.36 -42.16
CA GLY A 747 18.31 -38.98 -43.44
C GLY A 747 17.52 -39.41 -44.69
N ASP A 748 16.37 -40.08 -44.52
CA ASP A 748 15.38 -40.19 -45.60
C ASP A 748 14.68 -38.83 -45.79
N PRO A 749 14.58 -38.28 -47.03
CA PRO A 749 14.00 -36.95 -47.25
C PRO A 749 12.56 -36.77 -46.77
N LEU A 750 11.74 -37.83 -46.78
CA LEU A 750 10.36 -37.78 -46.28
C LEU A 750 10.31 -37.84 -44.76
N CYS A 751 11.19 -38.63 -44.12
CA CYS A 751 11.37 -38.61 -42.67
C CYS A 751 11.94 -37.26 -42.19
N ASP A 752 12.85 -36.64 -42.95
CA ASP A 752 13.36 -35.30 -42.66
C ASP A 752 12.25 -34.24 -42.76
N LEU A 753 11.40 -34.28 -43.79
CA LEU A 753 10.25 -33.37 -43.92
C LEU A 753 9.24 -33.54 -42.77
N MET A 754 8.97 -34.78 -42.36
CA MET A 754 8.14 -35.10 -41.19
C MET A 754 8.70 -34.46 -39.92
N LEU A 755 10.02 -34.55 -39.69
CA LEU A 755 10.68 -33.93 -38.55
C LEU A 755 10.63 -32.40 -38.63
N ILE A 756 10.83 -31.80 -39.81
CA ILE A 756 10.68 -30.33 -40.02
C ILE A 756 9.27 -29.87 -39.64
N LEU A 757 8.23 -30.57 -40.13
CA LEU A 757 6.83 -30.23 -39.84
C LEU A 757 6.52 -30.37 -38.34
N THR A 758 7.02 -31.44 -37.72
CA THR A 758 6.85 -31.70 -36.29
C THR A 758 7.50 -30.60 -35.45
N LEU A 759 8.76 -30.25 -35.74
CA LEU A 759 9.48 -29.19 -35.04
C LEU A 759 8.80 -27.84 -35.23
N THR A 760 8.31 -27.55 -36.44
CA THR A 760 7.61 -26.29 -36.74
C THR A 760 6.31 -26.15 -35.93
N ILE A 761 5.49 -27.20 -35.90
CA ILE A 761 4.20 -27.18 -35.19
C ILE A 761 4.41 -27.13 -33.67
N THR A 762 5.40 -27.85 -33.16
CA THR A 762 5.66 -27.92 -31.71
C THR A 762 6.41 -26.70 -31.17
N ALA A 763 7.09 -25.95 -32.02
CA ALA A 763 7.69 -24.65 -31.70
C ALA A 763 6.65 -23.51 -31.59
N SER A 764 5.41 -23.72 -32.07
CA SER A 764 4.36 -22.70 -32.01
C SER A 764 3.99 -22.32 -30.56
N SER A 765 3.77 -21.02 -30.34
CA SER A 765 3.34 -20.47 -29.04
C SER A 765 1.93 -20.94 -28.63
N ALA A 766 1.12 -21.33 -29.62
CA ALA A 766 -0.21 -21.92 -29.47
C ALA A 766 -0.28 -23.28 -30.15
N THR A 767 -1.07 -24.22 -29.59
CA THR A 767 -1.30 -25.52 -30.24
C THR A 767 -2.32 -25.35 -31.38
N PRO A 768 -1.95 -25.61 -32.65
CA PRO A 768 -2.90 -25.54 -33.76
C PRO A 768 -3.91 -26.71 -33.67
N GLU A 769 -5.16 -26.42 -34.00
CA GLU A 769 -6.27 -27.37 -34.04
C GLU A 769 -7.21 -27.07 -35.21
N VAL A 770 -7.71 -28.10 -35.86
CA VAL A 770 -8.73 -28.00 -36.92
C VAL A 770 -10.09 -28.37 -36.31
N GLN A 771 -11.02 -27.41 -36.27
CA GLN A 771 -12.36 -27.63 -35.74
C GLN A 771 -13.20 -28.53 -36.67
N PRO A 772 -14.23 -29.23 -36.14
CA PRO A 772 -15.17 -29.96 -36.98
C PRO A 772 -15.72 -29.10 -38.13
N ASN A 773 -15.69 -29.66 -39.34
CA ASN A 773 -16.20 -29.03 -40.57
C ASN A 773 -15.47 -27.75 -41.02
N THR A 774 -14.26 -27.52 -40.54
CA THR A 774 -13.41 -26.39 -40.98
C THR A 774 -12.15 -26.88 -41.69
N LYS A 775 -11.64 -26.10 -42.65
CA LYS A 775 -10.35 -26.33 -43.33
C LYS A 775 -9.26 -25.34 -42.86
N VAL A 776 -9.49 -24.65 -41.74
CA VAL A 776 -8.64 -23.56 -41.25
C VAL A 776 -8.07 -23.93 -39.88
N PHE A 777 -6.80 -23.64 -39.65
CA PHE A 777 -6.19 -23.79 -38.32
C PHE A 777 -6.79 -22.77 -37.35
N SER A 778 -7.14 -23.26 -36.16
CA SER A 778 -7.56 -22.47 -35.01
C SER A 778 -6.65 -22.77 -33.82
N VAL A 779 -6.71 -21.93 -32.79
CA VAL A 779 -5.94 -22.14 -31.56
C VAL A 779 -6.74 -23.04 -30.61
N ALA A 780 -6.12 -24.13 -30.16
CA ALA A 780 -6.72 -25.00 -29.15
C ALA A 780 -6.96 -24.25 -27.83
N THR A 781 -8.08 -24.53 -27.15
CA THR A 781 -8.45 -23.89 -25.87
C THR A 781 -7.47 -24.16 -24.72
N LYS A 782 -6.73 -25.27 -24.80
CA LYS A 782 -5.68 -25.63 -23.85
C LYS A 782 -4.40 -26.01 -24.60
N ARG A 783 -3.29 -25.36 -24.25
CA ARG A 783 -1.97 -25.72 -24.79
C ARG A 783 -1.64 -27.17 -24.43
N ARG A 784 -1.32 -27.97 -25.44
CA ARG A 784 -0.91 -29.37 -25.26
C ARG A 784 0.57 -29.43 -24.93
N ASP A 785 0.99 -30.51 -24.26
CA ASP A 785 2.41 -30.75 -24.00
C ASP A 785 3.14 -30.90 -25.34
N PRO A 786 4.14 -30.03 -25.65
CA PRO A 786 4.82 -30.06 -26.94
C PRO A 786 5.57 -31.36 -27.23
N ALA A 787 6.11 -32.03 -26.21
CA ALA A 787 6.84 -33.28 -26.39
C ALA A 787 5.88 -34.45 -26.68
N LEU A 788 4.76 -34.54 -25.95
CA LEU A 788 3.72 -35.53 -26.24
C LEU A 788 3.07 -35.29 -27.62
N LEU A 789 2.86 -34.03 -28.00
CA LEU A 789 2.39 -33.66 -29.33
C LEU A 789 3.39 -34.10 -30.40
N ALA A 790 4.68 -33.84 -30.22
CA ALA A 790 5.75 -34.22 -31.14
C ALA A 790 5.76 -35.74 -31.41
N ALA A 791 5.79 -36.55 -30.36
CA ALA A 791 5.87 -38.01 -30.48
C ALA A 791 4.62 -38.61 -31.14
N ASN A 792 3.43 -38.11 -30.79
CA ASN A 792 2.19 -38.58 -31.42
C ASN A 792 2.09 -38.15 -32.90
N MET A 793 2.55 -36.95 -33.25
CA MET A 793 2.59 -36.51 -34.64
C MET A 793 3.53 -37.37 -35.48
N VAL A 794 4.75 -37.61 -34.98
CA VAL A 794 5.74 -38.45 -35.66
C VAL A 794 5.22 -39.87 -35.85
N MET A 795 4.69 -40.49 -34.79
CA MET A 795 4.10 -41.83 -34.90
C MET A 795 3.00 -41.89 -35.97
N ARG A 796 2.08 -40.91 -35.99
CA ARG A 796 0.98 -40.89 -36.96
C ARG A 796 1.47 -40.69 -38.39
N MET A 797 2.41 -39.77 -38.60
CA MET A 797 3.00 -39.55 -39.93
C MET A 797 3.77 -40.80 -40.40
N LEU A 798 4.45 -41.51 -39.49
CA LEU A 798 5.13 -42.77 -39.81
C LEU A 798 4.19 -43.89 -40.27
N TRP A 799 2.95 -43.95 -39.76
CA TRP A 799 1.96 -44.91 -40.27
C TRP A 799 1.74 -44.77 -41.78
N PHE A 800 1.80 -43.54 -42.31
CA PHE A 800 1.66 -43.27 -43.74
C PHE A 800 2.99 -43.38 -44.50
N LEU A 801 4.11 -42.95 -43.90
CA LEU A 801 5.42 -42.98 -44.56
C LEU A 801 6.04 -44.38 -44.62
N ARG A 802 5.71 -45.25 -43.65
CA ARG A 802 6.24 -46.61 -43.49
C ARG A 802 5.12 -47.59 -43.08
N PRO A 803 4.08 -47.77 -43.91
CA PRO A 803 2.90 -48.57 -43.53
C PRO A 803 3.21 -50.04 -43.26
N LYS A 804 4.29 -50.59 -43.84
CA LYS A 804 4.72 -51.98 -43.66
C LYS A 804 5.28 -52.28 -42.27
N GLU A 805 5.73 -51.25 -41.54
CA GLU A 805 6.30 -51.38 -40.20
C GLU A 805 5.23 -51.43 -39.09
N PHE A 806 3.95 -51.22 -39.44
CA PHE A 806 2.84 -51.15 -38.48
C PHE A 806 1.70 -52.11 -38.86
N PRO A 807 1.08 -52.80 -37.89
CA PRO A 807 -0.05 -53.70 -38.15
C PRO A 807 -1.33 -52.92 -38.44
N TRP A 808 -1.82 -52.99 -39.68
CA TRP A 808 -3.08 -52.36 -40.11
C TRP A 808 -4.26 -53.35 -40.08
N GLU A 809 -4.09 -54.53 -40.68
CA GLU A 809 -5.16 -55.53 -40.86
C GLU A 809 -4.96 -56.80 -40.01
N LYS A 810 -3.75 -57.37 -40.01
CA LYS A 810 -3.40 -58.58 -39.26
C LYS A 810 -3.01 -58.23 -37.82
N ASP A 811 -3.44 -59.06 -36.88
CA ASP A 811 -3.19 -58.91 -35.44
C ASP A 811 -2.26 -60.03 -34.97
N ASP A 812 -1.01 -59.67 -34.76
CA ASP A 812 0.06 -60.56 -34.34
C ASP A 812 0.06 -60.71 -32.79
N GLY A 813 -0.85 -60.02 -32.10
CA GLY A 813 -1.02 -60.01 -30.64
C GLY A 813 0.02 -59.20 -29.86
N GLN A 814 1.18 -58.89 -30.45
CA GLN A 814 2.31 -58.22 -29.76
C GLN A 814 2.30 -56.69 -29.87
N VAL A 815 1.78 -56.13 -30.96
CA VAL A 815 1.71 -54.69 -31.25
C VAL A 815 0.28 -54.33 -31.60
N LEU A 816 -0.23 -53.23 -31.04
CA LEU A 816 -1.62 -52.83 -31.23
C LEU A 816 -1.88 -52.39 -32.69
N ARG A 817 -3.04 -52.76 -33.26
CA ARG A 817 -3.39 -52.31 -34.63
C ARG A 817 -3.53 -50.80 -34.70
N VAL A 818 -3.18 -50.20 -35.84
CA VAL A 818 -3.26 -48.73 -36.04
C VAL A 818 -4.67 -48.19 -35.76
N THR A 819 -5.71 -48.90 -36.19
CA THR A 819 -7.13 -48.52 -35.96
C THR A 819 -7.52 -48.52 -34.48
N GLU A 820 -6.96 -49.44 -33.70
CA GLU A 820 -7.17 -49.49 -32.25
C GLU A 820 -6.31 -48.44 -31.53
N MET A 821 -5.11 -48.18 -32.06
CA MET A 821 -4.17 -47.21 -31.50
C MET A 821 -4.74 -45.80 -31.60
N ILE A 822 -5.39 -45.47 -32.73
CA ILE A 822 -6.12 -44.21 -32.93
C ILE A 822 -7.14 -43.98 -31.81
N LYS A 823 -7.95 -45.00 -31.46
CA LYS A 823 -8.96 -44.89 -30.40
C LYS A 823 -8.33 -44.69 -29.02
N LYS A 824 -7.18 -45.30 -28.75
CA LYS A 824 -6.47 -45.20 -27.46
C LYS A 824 -5.80 -43.83 -27.26
N ILE A 825 -5.40 -43.16 -28.33
CA ILE A 825 -4.67 -41.88 -28.26
C ILE A 825 -5.55 -40.64 -28.51
N GLU A 826 -6.80 -40.80 -28.95
CA GLU A 826 -7.73 -39.70 -29.25
C GLU A 826 -7.94 -38.75 -28.06
N HIS A 827 -7.82 -39.24 -26.83
CA HIS A 827 -7.90 -38.44 -25.60
C HIS A 827 -6.56 -37.83 -25.13
N LYS A 828 -5.43 -38.14 -25.78
CA LYS A 828 -4.07 -37.79 -25.30
C LYS A 828 -3.29 -36.82 -26.19
N GLY A 829 -3.95 -36.12 -27.11
CA GLY A 829 -3.44 -34.83 -27.56
C GLY A 829 -3.03 -34.66 -29.03
N VAL A 830 -3.50 -35.49 -29.96
CA VAL A 830 -3.51 -35.14 -31.39
C VAL A 830 -4.92 -35.29 -31.94
N ASN A 831 -5.50 -34.19 -32.43
CA ASN A 831 -6.83 -34.22 -33.02
C ASN A 831 -6.72 -34.98 -34.34
N ASN A 832 -7.64 -35.93 -34.58
CA ASN A 832 -7.65 -36.77 -35.76
C ASN A 832 -7.69 -36.02 -37.10
N ARG A 833 -7.96 -34.71 -37.08
CA ARG A 833 -8.07 -33.85 -38.27
C ARG A 833 -6.84 -33.00 -38.60
N LEU A 834 -5.78 -33.01 -37.78
CA LEU A 834 -4.56 -32.24 -38.04
C LEU A 834 -3.64 -32.92 -39.07
N LEU A 835 -3.76 -34.24 -39.21
CA LEU A 835 -3.05 -35.14 -40.13
C LEU A 835 -4.11 -35.99 -40.82
#